data_AF-A0A7X8IJE6-F1
#
_entry.id   AF-A0A7X8IJE6-F1
#
_cell.length_a   1.000
_cell.length_b   1.000
_cell.length_c   1.000
_cell.angle_alpha   90.00
_cell.angle_beta   90.00
_cell.angle_gamma   90.00
#
_symmetry.space_group_name_H-M   'P 1'
#
loop_
_entity.id
_entity.type
_entity.pdbx_description
1 polymer ?
#
loop_
_entity_poly.entity_id
_entity_poly.type
_entity_poly.pdbx_seq_one_letter_code
_entity_poly.pdbx_strand_id
1 'polypeptide(L)'
;MKYFKTLLATVLFLSASYGSMQAQFPTASICNTVPGPQFSQSTSTSGTLNGVKVTRTLTRGLFSAPNSTSCSRTYSSGYAWLRAEDSDKPESVTYTFDEPQKSVQVFLLLLGNSYWTNATDEAVFEIKTGETILPLTLSKNPTSIDCKNKVAISNSSVIYNQNDGTLTDAAIVVSSNTPFTSLTITNPRVSGNGWGFFVEICPTSLVLLDTDSDGIPDKYDLDDDNDGILDTDEMNCTAVNESPTLHSNSTNVTKPGDAIDGSTNTWATMPRYSSNYSYITVDLGGSSKPAGTYIDMFFYKDGPEPRLEYSSSPTSGFKILSSFLNPTPWNYGKKATYILPEAARYIKVTNRSTQETSYVYEITYTLCTDIDTDGDGVPNRLDPDSDGDGCPDAVEGSEHILLGQIHPVTHPNYPGQIKVKANGTSSGTPSEIISIEPNAYGVPELVNPATSNTSFSAGVADNTDGTYDIGQGAGDSKNASIHSQCDNYWIGNTSGVNPTNWNTSTNWTQLSPPAPGNNVAFANNQSGNGKYALADLHVPVGDPKIIGNLTNETNFATVIPTEASLTVRGNIVGSGTADKAHKIVVGAEAGKANGTLIATTGCGQNIYGTVQLYAKGLKGEEQTWIDNIEGSPTKGQSFTSSHHWQYFGIPVDSIIAKPTFSGATLYMYDETYNGDNTQFYKKWHRLNSNSVLEAFKGYSITQEEAKIYNITGKLNFCDKTLTLTRQAPVVTGATGDIQNVRYGLGQNLFGNSYTAAIDINQLTFPPEIESTVYLYNTGRFHDWASTGILTTGATPQLSAGNWFAVPKNASPAIWDNQIPSMQGFMLKFTDAALEAGPGAPVTITIPYAAAGEPKVIPNTKPQLAPGQHGQRVGKTIEQEQASPLSYLRINLESASTRDALWLISREGTTNRFDNGWDGYKSFGTPTAYIFTENEDGLMQVNTDKTIDGSMISFYANADTEYELTLIKSNLEQYTNLHLHDLINETSLALDSDTTHYYFTAVNNGNAEKRFVILNNHKLKLKNDGSVNPLSAYLKDDNLLTINNLSEKEGRITIYSTTGSMLFSQHMPTDITEMPLNLPKGIYLVNLQVEGNREMVKIVVR
;
A
#
# COMPACT_ATOMS: atom_id res chain seq x y z
N MET A 1 12.91 19.34 21.01
CA MET A 1 13.82 18.20 21.28
C MET A 1 14.89 18.17 20.21
N LYS A 2 16.16 18.25 20.63
CA LYS A 2 17.34 18.20 19.75
C LYS A 2 17.43 16.81 19.12
N TYR A 3 17.38 16.73 17.79
CA TYR A 3 18.48 16.26 16.94
C TYR A 3 17.93 15.99 15.53
N PHE A 4 18.21 16.94 14.65
CA PHE A 4 18.19 16.79 13.20
C PHE A 4 19.54 17.29 12.68
N LYS A 5 19.99 16.71 11.56
CA LYS A 5 21.23 16.88 10.79
C LYS A 5 22.28 15.80 11.08
N THR A 6 22.47 14.86 10.15
CA THR A 6 23.30 15.09 8.97
C THR A 6 22.90 14.14 7.83
N LEU A 7 22.76 14.70 6.64
CA LEU A 7 22.44 14.07 5.36
C LEU A 7 23.76 13.87 4.57
N LEU A 8 23.76 12.94 3.61
CA LEU A 8 24.71 12.72 2.49
C LEU A 8 25.99 11.91 2.76
N ALA A 9 25.99 10.63 2.32
CA ALA A 9 26.77 10.14 1.16
C ALA A 9 26.88 8.61 1.23
N THR A 10 26.16 7.88 0.36
CA THR A 10 26.70 6.85 -0.56
C THR A 10 25.53 6.40 -1.45
N VAL A 11 25.50 6.91 -2.68
CA VAL A 11 24.83 6.27 -3.82
C VAL A 11 25.87 5.31 -4.40
N LEU A 12 25.58 4.01 -4.45
CA LEU A 12 25.81 3.10 -5.59
C LEU A 12 25.53 1.64 -5.16
N PHE A 13 24.78 0.95 -6.02
CA PHE A 13 24.39 -0.47 -5.99
C PHE A 13 23.37 -0.91 -4.92
N LEU A 14 22.09 -0.61 -5.15
CA LEU A 14 21.09 -1.66 -4.98
C LEU A 14 21.10 -2.48 -6.26
N SER A 15 21.81 -3.60 -6.26
CA SER A 15 21.27 -4.77 -6.94
C SER A 15 19.99 -5.12 -6.20
N ALA A 16 18.85 -5.13 -6.90
CA ALA A 16 17.71 -5.88 -6.44
C ALA A 16 18.17 -7.34 -6.31
N SER A 17 18.51 -7.76 -5.10
CA SER A 17 18.48 -9.18 -4.79
C SER A 17 17.00 -9.51 -4.70
N TYR A 18 16.46 -10.08 -5.78
CA TYR A 18 15.26 -10.91 -5.69
C TYR A 18 15.42 -11.79 -4.46
N GLY A 19 14.42 -11.75 -3.57
CA GLY A 19 14.42 -12.58 -2.39
C GLY A 19 14.37 -14.03 -2.87
N SER A 20 15.47 -14.75 -2.68
CA SER A 20 15.55 -16.19 -2.94
C SER A 20 14.35 -16.87 -2.28
N MET A 21 13.56 -17.58 -3.08
CA MET A 21 12.45 -18.41 -2.65
C MET A 21 12.90 -19.32 -1.50
N GLN A 22 12.14 -19.31 -0.41
CA GLN A 22 12.29 -20.31 0.64
C GLN A 22 11.13 -21.28 0.53
N ALA A 23 11.38 -22.46 -0.08
CA ALA A 23 10.65 -23.69 0.20
C ALA A 23 10.38 -23.77 1.71
N GLN A 24 9.13 -23.93 2.12
CA GLN A 24 8.74 -23.89 3.52
C GLN A 24 8.91 -25.30 4.12
N PHE A 25 10.12 -25.56 4.60
CA PHE A 25 10.47 -26.81 5.27
C PHE A 25 9.50 -27.12 6.43
N PRO A 26 9.02 -28.37 6.57
CA PRO A 26 8.43 -28.80 7.83
C PRO A 26 9.45 -28.52 8.94
N THR A 27 9.03 -27.85 10.00
CA THR A 27 9.95 -27.40 11.06
C THR A 27 10.69 -28.60 11.65
N ALA A 28 11.99 -28.69 11.37
CA ALA A 28 12.84 -29.78 11.83
C ALA A 28 12.77 -29.90 13.36
N SER A 29 12.37 -31.08 13.85
CA SER A 29 12.19 -31.31 15.28
C SER A 29 13.52 -31.61 15.96
N ILE A 30 13.97 -30.70 16.81
CA ILE A 30 15.21 -30.88 17.59
C ILE A 30 15.06 -31.94 18.69
N CYS A 31 16.09 -32.75 18.89
CA CYS A 31 16.21 -33.70 19.99
C CYS A 31 16.45 -32.94 21.31
N ASN A 32 15.59 -33.20 22.29
CA ASN A 32 15.70 -32.66 23.65
C ASN A 32 16.53 -33.54 24.59
N THR A 33 16.91 -34.74 24.14
CA THR A 33 17.77 -35.69 24.86
C THR A 33 18.86 -36.20 23.93
N VAL A 34 20.00 -36.62 24.50
CA VAL A 34 21.12 -37.18 23.73
C VAL A 34 20.69 -38.53 23.13
N PRO A 35 20.73 -38.71 21.79
CA PRO A 35 20.40 -39.99 21.17
C PRO A 35 21.47 -41.05 21.49
N GLY A 36 21.09 -42.33 21.45
CA GLY A 36 22.07 -43.44 21.44
C GLY A 36 22.94 -43.43 20.18
N PRO A 37 24.01 -44.23 20.09
CA PRO A 37 24.77 -44.38 18.85
C PRO A 37 23.87 -44.85 17.70
N GLN A 38 23.83 -44.08 16.61
CA GLN A 38 22.95 -44.32 15.46
C GLN A 38 23.58 -45.23 14.40
N PHE A 39 24.88 -45.49 14.51
CA PHE A 39 25.70 -46.11 13.49
C PHE A 39 26.55 -47.24 14.07
N SER A 40 26.84 -48.26 13.25
CA SER A 40 27.74 -49.35 13.64
C SER A 40 29.17 -48.86 13.90
N GLN A 41 29.97 -49.62 14.65
CA GLN A 41 31.36 -49.26 14.98
C GLN A 41 32.32 -49.55 13.81
N SER A 42 32.12 -48.85 12.70
CA SER A 42 32.95 -48.90 11.48
C SER A 42 33.38 -47.50 11.05
N THR A 43 34.55 -47.40 10.41
CA THR A 43 35.06 -46.16 9.83
C THR A 43 34.14 -45.57 8.78
N SER A 44 33.37 -46.39 8.07
CA SER A 44 32.28 -45.94 7.21
C SER A 44 31.09 -46.87 7.36
N THR A 45 29.90 -46.30 7.55
CA THR A 45 28.64 -47.04 7.69
C THR A 45 27.48 -46.13 7.33
N SER A 46 26.44 -46.69 6.72
CA SER A 46 25.20 -45.99 6.44
C SER A 46 24.08 -46.47 7.36
N GLY A 47 23.12 -45.60 7.62
CA GLY A 47 21.87 -45.89 8.33
C GLY A 47 20.78 -44.93 7.86
N THR A 48 19.52 -45.27 8.10
CA THR A 48 18.39 -44.39 7.76
C THR A 48 17.88 -43.74 9.03
N LEU A 49 17.86 -42.41 9.06
CA LEU A 49 17.46 -41.57 10.18
C LEU A 49 16.34 -40.65 9.72
N ASN A 50 15.15 -40.82 10.30
CA ASN A 50 13.94 -40.06 9.95
C ASN A 50 13.65 -39.98 8.43
N GLY A 51 13.84 -41.09 7.72
CA GLY A 51 13.63 -41.18 6.27
C GLY A 51 14.85 -40.85 5.41
N VAL A 52 15.84 -40.13 5.95
CA VAL A 52 17.07 -39.76 5.24
C VAL A 52 18.15 -40.83 5.43
N LYS A 53 18.77 -41.31 4.35
CA LYS A 53 19.93 -42.20 4.43
C LYS A 53 21.18 -41.37 4.68
N VAL A 54 21.79 -41.61 5.83
CA VAL A 54 23.01 -40.93 6.24
C VAL A 54 24.16 -41.89 6.17
N THR A 55 25.25 -41.47 5.54
CA THR A 55 26.54 -42.17 5.58
C THR A 55 27.49 -41.43 6.48
N ARG A 56 27.89 -42.05 7.59
CA ARG A 56 28.91 -41.52 8.50
C ARG A 56 30.27 -42.10 8.13
N THR A 57 31.22 -41.23 7.82
CA THR A 57 32.61 -41.59 7.53
C THR A 57 33.54 -40.91 8.52
N LEU A 58 34.46 -41.68 9.10
CA LEU A 58 35.45 -41.24 10.06
C LEU A 58 36.85 -41.33 9.44
N THR A 59 37.66 -40.32 9.70
CA THR A 59 39.10 -40.34 9.39
C THR A 59 39.84 -41.49 10.10
N ARG A 60 39.40 -41.85 11.32
CA ARG A 60 39.89 -43.00 12.10
C ARG A 60 38.74 -43.71 12.81
N GLY A 61 38.81 -45.03 12.93
CA GLY A 61 37.77 -45.86 13.54
C GLY A 61 37.80 -45.82 15.07
N LEU A 62 37.73 -44.63 15.67
CA LEU A 62 37.71 -44.44 17.12
C LEU A 62 36.28 -44.26 17.62
N PHE A 63 35.94 -45.00 18.68
CA PHE A 63 34.62 -45.03 19.27
C PHE A 63 34.67 -44.88 20.78
N SER A 64 33.60 -44.32 21.36
CA SER A 64 33.49 -44.15 22.80
C SER A 64 33.69 -45.45 23.58
N ALA A 65 34.40 -45.37 24.70
CA ALA A 65 34.52 -46.46 25.65
C ALA A 65 33.21 -46.61 26.48
N PRO A 66 32.84 -47.84 26.88
CA PRO A 66 31.66 -48.05 27.72
C PRO A 66 31.81 -47.36 29.08
N ASN A 67 30.71 -46.84 29.62
CA ASN A 67 30.62 -46.18 30.93
C ASN A 67 31.35 -44.82 31.05
N SER A 68 31.59 -44.14 29.93
CA SER A 68 32.06 -42.74 29.95
C SER A 68 30.97 -41.83 30.54
N THR A 69 31.31 -40.85 31.40
CA THR A 69 30.31 -40.01 32.09
C THR A 69 30.58 -38.52 31.97
N SER A 70 29.52 -37.74 31.72
CA SER A 70 29.48 -36.27 31.71
C SER A 70 28.04 -35.83 31.97
N CYS A 71 27.83 -34.63 32.54
CA CYS A 71 26.49 -34.08 32.76
C CYS A 71 25.48 -35.02 33.45
N SER A 72 25.95 -35.84 34.40
CA SER A 72 25.15 -36.87 35.09
C SER A 72 24.56 -37.95 34.16
N ARG A 73 25.10 -38.11 32.95
CA ARG A 73 24.76 -39.13 31.95
C ARG A 73 25.92 -40.13 31.84
N THR A 74 25.57 -41.36 31.53
CA THR A 74 26.53 -42.44 31.22
C THR A 74 26.32 -42.86 29.77
N TYR A 75 27.36 -42.76 28.94
CA TYR A 75 27.29 -43.10 27.52
C TYR A 75 27.72 -44.54 27.28
N SER A 76 27.00 -45.22 26.39
CA SER A 76 27.36 -46.53 25.87
C SER A 76 28.56 -46.44 24.91
N SER A 77 29.15 -47.60 24.60
CA SER A 77 30.16 -47.68 23.55
C SER A 77 29.53 -47.49 22.16
N GLY A 78 30.17 -46.72 21.29
CA GLY A 78 29.81 -46.64 19.87
C GLY A 78 29.63 -45.25 19.28
N TYR A 79 29.67 -44.20 20.11
CA TYR A 79 29.70 -42.82 19.60
C TYR A 79 31.01 -42.56 18.85
N ALA A 80 30.96 -41.79 17.77
CA ALA A 80 32.16 -41.38 17.06
C ALA A 80 33.03 -40.53 18.00
N TRP A 81 34.31 -40.87 18.14
CA TRP A 81 35.21 -40.16 19.03
C TRP A 81 36.29 -39.45 18.23
N LEU A 82 36.32 -38.11 18.29
CA LEU A 82 37.33 -37.28 17.63
C LEU A 82 38.43 -36.91 18.64
N ARG A 83 39.48 -37.72 18.71
CA ARG A 83 40.53 -37.67 19.74
C ARG A 83 41.80 -36.97 19.23
N ALA A 84 42.48 -36.21 20.09
CA ALA A 84 43.65 -35.42 19.69
C ALA A 84 45.04 -36.09 19.90
N GLU A 85 45.14 -37.18 20.68
CA GLU A 85 46.42 -37.60 21.28
C GLU A 85 47.37 -38.42 20.40
N ASP A 86 46.94 -39.03 19.27
CA ASP A 86 47.75 -40.07 18.61
C ASP A 86 48.09 -39.86 17.11
N SER A 87 47.82 -38.69 16.51
CA SER A 87 48.23 -38.39 15.14
C SER A 87 48.60 -36.93 14.91
N ASP A 88 49.62 -36.66 14.07
CA ASP A 88 49.95 -35.31 13.58
C ASP A 88 48.90 -34.70 12.63
N LYS A 89 47.70 -35.28 12.58
CA LYS A 89 46.62 -34.94 11.64
C LYS A 89 45.31 -34.69 12.38
N PRO A 90 44.47 -33.75 11.90
CA PRO A 90 43.14 -33.53 12.43
C PRO A 90 42.26 -34.76 12.24
N GLU A 91 41.35 -35.01 13.19
CA GLU A 91 40.35 -36.07 13.10
C GLU A 91 38.99 -35.46 12.80
N SER A 92 38.28 -36.03 11.82
CA SER A 92 36.93 -35.61 11.47
C SER A 92 35.96 -36.77 11.33
N VAL A 93 34.68 -36.43 11.52
CA VAL A 93 33.51 -37.21 11.12
C VAL A 93 32.75 -36.43 10.04
N THR A 94 32.43 -37.10 8.95
CA THR A 94 31.62 -36.55 7.86
C THR A 94 30.33 -37.34 7.76
N TYR A 95 29.21 -36.65 7.80
CA TYR A 95 27.88 -37.17 7.51
C TYR A 95 27.51 -36.71 6.09
N THR A 96 27.23 -37.67 5.21
CA THR A 96 26.69 -37.41 3.87
C THR A 96 25.23 -37.84 3.85
N PHE A 97 24.36 -36.97 3.37
CA PHE A 97 22.92 -37.17 3.27
C PHE A 97 22.57 -37.51 1.82
N ASP A 98 21.69 -38.48 1.62
CA ASP A 98 21.12 -38.75 0.29
C ASP A 98 20.06 -37.71 -0.10
N GLU A 99 19.50 -36.99 0.88
CA GLU A 99 18.58 -35.86 0.68
C GLU A 99 19.20 -34.56 1.22
N PRO A 100 19.16 -33.43 0.49
CA PRO A 100 19.66 -32.14 0.96
C PRO A 100 19.01 -31.68 2.27
N GLN A 101 19.79 -31.09 3.18
CA GLN A 101 19.34 -30.63 4.50
C GLN A 101 19.57 -29.12 4.65
N LYS A 102 18.63 -28.36 5.21
CA LYS A 102 18.88 -26.97 5.62
C LYS A 102 19.33 -26.83 7.08
N SER A 103 19.07 -27.84 7.90
CA SER A 103 19.38 -27.82 9.32
C SER A 103 19.70 -29.22 9.83
N VAL A 104 20.75 -29.37 10.63
CA VAL A 104 21.09 -30.62 11.33
C VAL A 104 21.52 -30.29 12.76
N GLN A 105 20.95 -30.99 13.74
CA GLN A 105 21.39 -30.87 15.13
C GLN A 105 22.46 -31.91 15.46
N VAL A 106 23.56 -31.44 16.03
CA VAL A 106 24.74 -32.21 16.40
C VAL A 106 24.95 -32.17 17.91
N PHE A 107 25.21 -33.33 18.49
CA PHE A 107 25.61 -33.49 19.89
C PHE A 107 27.12 -33.61 19.99
N LEU A 108 27.73 -32.74 20.80
CA LEU A 108 29.13 -32.82 21.20
C LEU A 108 29.17 -33.24 22.66
N LEU A 109 29.64 -34.45 22.97
CA LEU A 109 29.59 -35.02 24.31
C LEU A 109 30.98 -35.10 24.92
N LEU A 110 31.08 -34.88 26.24
CA LEU A 110 32.36 -34.81 26.95
C LEU A 110 33.29 -33.71 26.42
N LEU A 111 32.75 -32.60 25.92
CA LEU A 111 33.54 -31.46 25.48
C LEU A 111 34.19 -30.79 26.70
N GLY A 112 35.51 -30.58 26.70
CA GLY A 112 36.20 -29.86 27.74
C GLY A 112 37.62 -30.37 27.96
N ASN A 113 38.01 -30.53 29.23
CA ASN A 113 39.31 -31.08 29.58
C ASN A 113 39.28 -31.60 31.01
N SER A 114 39.70 -32.85 31.24
CA SER A 114 39.70 -33.48 32.57
C SER A 114 41.10 -33.86 33.09
N TYR A 115 42.16 -33.73 32.30
CA TYR A 115 43.49 -34.28 32.65
C TYR A 115 44.68 -33.32 32.50
N TRP A 116 44.61 -32.29 31.65
CA TRP A 116 45.73 -31.39 31.37
C TRP A 116 45.44 -29.98 31.89
N THR A 117 46.41 -29.23 32.38
CA THR A 117 46.20 -27.80 32.68
C THR A 117 46.53 -26.98 31.43
N ASN A 118 45.58 -26.16 30.94
CA ASN A 118 45.67 -25.27 29.77
C ASN A 118 45.33 -25.89 28.39
N ALA A 119 44.36 -26.81 28.32
CA ALA A 119 43.86 -27.31 27.06
C ALA A 119 42.32 -27.34 26.97
N THR A 120 41.70 -27.07 25.83
CA THR A 120 40.23 -27.07 25.64
C THR A 120 39.86 -27.69 24.31
N ASP A 121 38.77 -28.44 24.24
CA ASP A 121 38.29 -28.97 22.97
C ASP A 121 37.68 -27.89 22.06
N GLU A 122 37.90 -28.05 20.75
CA GLU A 122 37.31 -27.26 19.67
C GLU A 122 36.74 -28.20 18.60
N ALA A 123 35.50 -27.95 18.18
CA ALA A 123 34.85 -28.61 17.06
C ALA A 123 34.58 -27.59 15.94
N VAL A 124 35.17 -27.82 14.76
CA VAL A 124 35.00 -26.98 13.57
C VAL A 124 34.01 -27.64 12.62
N PHE A 125 33.01 -26.89 12.17
CA PHE A 125 31.92 -27.34 11.31
C PHE A 125 32.15 -26.85 9.87
N GLU A 126 31.83 -27.70 8.90
CA GLU A 126 31.82 -27.38 7.47
C GLU A 126 30.63 -28.10 6.82
N ILE A 127 29.90 -27.39 5.95
CA ILE A 127 28.82 -27.98 5.15
C ILE A 127 29.09 -27.82 3.66
N LYS A 128 28.65 -28.79 2.85
CA LYS A 128 28.83 -28.76 1.39
C LYS A 128 27.59 -29.22 0.64
N THR A 129 27.48 -28.74 -0.60
CA THR A 129 26.61 -29.28 -1.65
C THR A 129 27.49 -29.71 -2.81
N GLY A 130 27.56 -31.02 -3.05
CA GLY A 130 28.59 -31.59 -3.91
C GLY A 130 29.98 -31.27 -3.36
N GLU A 131 30.83 -30.63 -4.17
CA GLU A 131 32.18 -30.19 -3.77
C GLU A 131 32.23 -28.75 -3.23
N THR A 132 31.12 -28.01 -3.30
CA THR A 132 31.05 -26.58 -2.94
C THR A 132 30.81 -26.40 -1.44
N ILE A 133 31.66 -25.59 -0.78
CA ILE A 133 31.50 -25.22 0.64
C ILE A 133 30.48 -24.09 0.77
N LEU A 134 29.53 -24.23 1.70
CA LEU A 134 28.46 -23.26 1.93
C LEU A 134 28.67 -22.46 3.24
N PRO A 135 28.15 -21.21 3.31
CA PRO A 135 28.10 -20.47 4.57
C PRO A 135 27.14 -21.15 5.55
N LEU A 136 27.52 -21.20 6.84
CA LEU A 136 26.74 -21.85 7.88
C LEU A 136 26.49 -20.94 9.08
N THR A 137 25.40 -21.21 9.80
CA THR A 137 25.07 -20.62 11.09
C THR A 137 25.04 -21.70 12.16
N LEU A 138 25.72 -21.45 13.28
CA LEU A 138 25.69 -22.33 14.45
C LEU A 138 24.87 -21.67 15.56
N SER A 139 23.94 -22.41 16.14
CA SER A 139 23.18 -21.96 17.32
C SER A 139 23.13 -23.05 18.39
N LYS A 140 23.10 -22.64 19.65
CA LYS A 140 22.91 -23.57 20.77
C LYS A 140 21.43 -23.87 20.94
N ASN A 141 21.09 -25.14 21.11
CA ASN A 141 19.75 -25.51 21.58
C ASN A 141 19.62 -25.10 23.08
N PRO A 142 18.59 -24.32 23.47
CA PRO A 142 18.42 -23.77 24.83
C PRO A 142 18.04 -24.80 25.93
N THR A 143 18.08 -26.10 25.65
CA THR A 143 17.86 -27.16 26.64
C THR A 143 19.04 -27.32 27.62
N SER A 144 18.82 -28.02 28.74
CA SER A 144 19.84 -28.29 29.79
C SER A 144 20.95 -29.27 29.38
N ILE A 145 21.22 -29.40 28.07
CA ILE A 145 22.27 -30.28 27.52
C ILE A 145 23.65 -29.71 27.84
N ASP A 146 23.89 -28.40 27.65
CA ASP A 146 25.08 -27.70 28.16
C ASP A 146 24.97 -27.51 29.67
N CYS A 147 25.11 -28.62 30.40
CA CYS A 147 24.84 -28.69 31.83
C CYS A 147 25.80 -27.85 32.69
N LYS A 148 26.92 -27.41 32.12
CA LYS A 148 27.88 -26.51 32.77
C LYS A 148 27.85 -25.09 32.23
N ASN A 149 27.12 -24.84 31.12
CA ASN A 149 27.05 -23.56 30.41
C ASN A 149 28.43 -22.99 30.03
N LYS A 150 29.29 -23.84 29.43
CA LYS A 150 30.71 -23.50 29.13
C LYS A 150 31.09 -23.63 27.67
N VAL A 151 30.11 -23.81 26.80
CA VAL A 151 30.35 -23.84 25.36
C VAL A 151 30.28 -22.41 24.82
N ALA A 152 31.11 -22.06 23.85
CA ALA A 152 31.02 -20.81 23.10
C ALA A 152 31.02 -21.12 21.60
N ILE A 153 30.28 -20.32 20.84
CA ILE A 153 30.24 -20.41 19.38
C ILE A 153 31.06 -19.23 18.83
N SER A 154 32.01 -19.52 17.94
CA SER A 154 32.81 -18.52 17.24
C SER A 154 32.87 -18.89 15.77
N ASN A 155 32.11 -18.17 14.93
CA ASN A 155 31.95 -18.48 13.51
C ASN A 155 31.52 -19.95 13.29
N SER A 156 32.35 -20.74 12.60
CA SER A 156 32.15 -22.16 12.34
C SER A 156 32.71 -23.08 13.43
N SER A 157 33.21 -22.54 14.54
CA SER A 157 33.80 -23.30 15.65
C SER A 157 32.92 -23.30 16.90
N VAL A 158 32.90 -24.43 17.59
CA VAL A 158 32.33 -24.61 18.93
C VAL A 158 33.46 -24.94 19.89
N ILE A 159 33.68 -24.07 20.87
CA ILE A 159 34.85 -24.10 21.75
C ILE A 159 34.39 -24.21 23.20
N TYR A 160 35.08 -25.03 23.98
CA TYR A 160 34.93 -25.00 25.44
C TYR A 160 35.69 -23.80 26.03
N ASN A 161 34.99 -22.88 26.69
CA ASN A 161 35.52 -21.53 26.97
C ASN A 161 36.22 -21.35 28.33
N GLN A 162 36.55 -22.42 29.05
CA GLN A 162 37.24 -22.36 30.36
C GLN A 162 38.37 -23.39 30.48
N ASN A 163 39.36 -23.12 31.34
CA ASN A 163 40.47 -24.04 31.63
C ASN A 163 40.37 -24.55 33.07
N ASP A 164 39.31 -25.31 33.39
CA ASP A 164 38.98 -25.63 34.79
C ASP A 164 38.88 -27.13 35.11
N GLY A 165 39.27 -28.01 34.19
CA GLY A 165 39.35 -29.44 34.46
C GLY A 165 37.99 -30.16 34.42
N THR A 166 36.94 -29.57 33.82
CA THR A 166 35.61 -30.17 33.74
C THR A 166 35.16 -30.48 32.31
N LEU A 167 34.18 -31.38 32.20
CA LEU A 167 33.52 -31.77 30.94
C LEU A 167 32.08 -31.26 30.92
N THR A 168 31.58 -30.93 29.74
CA THR A 168 30.17 -30.61 29.48
C THR A 168 29.68 -31.34 28.21
N ASP A 169 28.39 -31.28 27.94
CA ASP A 169 27.82 -31.69 26.65
C ASP A 169 27.33 -30.44 25.92
N ALA A 170 27.09 -30.54 24.61
CA ALA A 170 26.49 -29.48 23.82
C ALA A 170 25.55 -30.08 22.78
N ALA A 171 24.48 -29.36 22.48
CA ALA A 171 23.68 -29.60 21.29
C ALA A 171 23.67 -28.35 20.42
N ILE A 172 24.19 -28.50 19.21
CA ILE A 172 24.46 -27.41 18.26
C ILE A 172 23.59 -27.64 17.04
N VAL A 173 22.79 -26.65 16.69
CA VAL A 173 22.04 -26.65 15.42
C VAL A 173 22.91 -25.98 14.37
N VAL A 174 23.20 -26.71 13.31
CA VAL A 174 23.93 -26.25 12.13
C VAL A 174 22.89 -25.95 11.05
N SER A 175 22.79 -24.70 10.58
CA SER A 175 21.83 -24.31 9.55
C SER A 175 22.45 -23.50 8.41
N SER A 176 21.79 -23.53 7.25
CA SER A 176 22.16 -22.79 6.04
C SER A 176 20.92 -22.34 5.27
N ASN A 177 21.02 -21.22 4.56
CA ASN A 177 19.96 -20.75 3.67
C ASN A 177 19.88 -21.60 2.39
N THR A 178 21.01 -22.16 1.97
CA THR A 178 21.11 -23.11 0.85
C THR A 178 21.17 -24.54 1.41
N PRO A 179 20.35 -25.49 0.92
CA PRO A 179 20.42 -26.89 1.35
C PRO A 179 21.81 -27.50 1.12
N PHE A 180 22.28 -28.34 2.04
CA PHE A 180 23.57 -29.04 2.00
C PHE A 180 23.42 -30.56 2.04
N THR A 181 24.29 -31.27 1.32
CA THR A 181 24.31 -32.75 1.27
C THR A 181 25.43 -33.36 2.11
N SER A 182 26.30 -32.54 2.69
CA SER A 182 27.39 -32.99 3.56
C SER A 182 27.57 -32.08 4.77
N LEU A 183 27.87 -32.68 5.92
CA LEU A 183 28.27 -32.02 7.15
C LEU A 183 29.53 -32.69 7.71
N THR A 184 30.61 -31.94 7.84
CA THR A 184 31.88 -32.39 8.43
C THR A 184 32.15 -31.67 9.74
N ILE A 185 32.51 -32.43 10.76
CA ILE A 185 32.91 -31.94 12.08
C ILE A 185 34.33 -32.39 12.33
N THR A 186 35.21 -31.43 12.59
CA THR A 186 36.65 -31.66 12.71
C THR A 186 37.14 -31.21 14.08
N ASN A 187 37.96 -32.05 14.72
CA ASN A 187 38.86 -31.61 15.79
C ASN A 187 40.17 -31.13 15.14
N PRO A 188 40.46 -29.82 15.09
CA PRO A 188 41.51 -29.25 14.26
C PRO A 188 42.93 -29.50 14.80
N ARG A 189 43.05 -30.00 16.05
CA ARG A 189 44.32 -30.21 16.78
C ARG A 189 45.21 -28.95 16.79
N VAL A 190 44.73 -27.87 17.41
CA VAL A 190 45.57 -26.70 17.73
C VAL A 190 46.38 -26.93 19.02
N SER A 191 47.47 -26.20 19.22
CA SER A 191 48.29 -26.28 20.44
C SER A 191 47.44 -25.90 21.65
N GLY A 192 47.12 -26.88 22.51
CA GLY A 192 46.21 -26.70 23.64
C GLY A 192 44.82 -27.31 23.45
N ASN A 193 44.63 -28.34 22.60
CA ASN A 193 43.36 -29.09 22.56
C ASN A 193 43.23 -30.11 23.69
N GLY A 194 41.99 -30.27 24.19
CA GLY A 194 41.62 -31.29 25.18
C GLY A 194 41.70 -32.73 24.64
N TRP A 195 41.14 -33.69 25.39
CA TRP A 195 41.17 -35.12 25.04
C TRP A 195 40.28 -35.49 23.83
N GLY A 196 39.53 -34.54 23.30
CA GLY A 196 38.53 -34.76 22.27
C GLY A 196 37.15 -35.08 22.83
N PHE A 197 36.17 -35.15 21.93
CA PHE A 197 34.75 -35.24 22.26
C PHE A 197 34.07 -36.32 21.43
N PHE A 198 32.91 -36.79 21.89
CA PHE A 198 32.07 -37.67 21.11
C PHE A 198 31.08 -36.88 20.26
N VAL A 199 30.74 -37.42 19.09
CA VAL A 199 29.83 -36.80 18.13
C VAL A 199 28.68 -37.74 17.80
N GLU A 200 27.47 -37.20 17.76
CA GLU A 200 26.30 -37.84 17.15
C GLU A 200 25.33 -36.81 16.59
N ILE A 201 24.51 -37.19 15.61
CA ILE A 201 23.46 -36.33 15.05
C ILE A 201 22.07 -36.70 15.58
N CYS A 202 21.17 -35.72 15.64
CA CYS A 202 19.77 -35.93 16.00
C CYS A 202 18.98 -36.53 14.83
N PRO A 203 18.38 -37.73 14.96
CA PRO A 203 17.59 -38.32 13.88
C PRO A 203 16.40 -37.46 13.46
N THR A 204 15.65 -36.90 14.41
CA THR A 204 14.43 -36.11 14.13
C THR A 204 14.72 -34.71 13.57
N SER A 205 15.99 -34.28 13.57
CA SER A 205 16.40 -33.00 12.97
C SER A 205 16.58 -33.09 11.46
N LEU A 206 16.62 -34.31 10.90
CA LEU A 206 16.66 -34.53 9.47
C LEU A 206 15.25 -34.56 8.92
N VAL A 207 15.01 -33.87 7.80
CA VAL A 207 13.71 -33.82 7.12
C VAL A 207 13.90 -34.17 5.65
N LEU A 208 12.86 -34.75 5.05
CA LEU A 208 12.77 -34.83 3.59
C LEU A 208 12.38 -33.43 3.07
N LEU A 209 12.88 -33.07 1.89
CA LEU A 209 12.49 -31.83 1.21
C LEU A 209 11.04 -31.95 0.74
N ASP A 210 10.30 -30.85 0.82
CA ASP A 210 8.88 -30.71 0.54
C ASP A 210 8.72 -29.24 0.11
N THR A 211 8.90 -28.99 -1.19
CA THR A 211 9.17 -27.67 -1.76
C THR A 211 7.92 -26.79 -1.73
N ASP A 212 6.80 -27.36 -2.13
CA ASP A 212 5.46 -26.78 -2.12
C ASP A 212 4.71 -26.88 -0.78
N SER A 213 5.28 -27.60 0.18
CA SER A 213 4.76 -27.76 1.54
C SER A 213 3.45 -28.53 1.60
N ASP A 214 3.32 -29.48 0.71
CA ASP A 214 2.16 -30.32 0.54
C ASP A 214 2.09 -31.50 1.54
N GLY A 215 3.21 -31.81 2.17
CA GLY A 215 3.32 -32.93 3.09
C GLY A 215 3.58 -34.26 2.38
N ILE A 216 3.63 -34.27 1.06
CA ILE A 216 4.32 -35.25 0.23
C ILE A 216 5.72 -34.68 -0.05
N PRO A 217 6.79 -35.35 0.43
CA PRO A 217 8.13 -34.88 0.16
C PRO A 217 8.49 -35.04 -1.32
N ASP A 218 9.25 -34.10 -1.92
CA ASP A 218 9.69 -34.03 -3.33
C ASP A 218 10.12 -35.40 -3.91
N LYS A 219 10.81 -36.20 -3.10
CA LYS A 219 11.24 -37.56 -3.48
C LYS A 219 10.08 -38.49 -3.93
N TYR A 220 8.89 -38.23 -3.42
CA TYR A 220 7.65 -38.97 -3.64
C TYR A 220 6.57 -38.13 -4.31
N ASP A 221 6.88 -36.86 -4.58
CA ASP A 221 6.06 -35.92 -5.30
C ASP A 221 6.31 -36.07 -6.82
N LEU A 222 5.33 -35.71 -7.64
CA LEU A 222 5.43 -35.70 -9.09
C LEU A 222 5.41 -34.29 -9.69
N ASP A 223 5.12 -33.29 -8.86
CA ASP A 223 4.94 -31.86 -9.17
C ASP A 223 5.43 -31.09 -7.94
N ASP A 224 6.75 -30.94 -7.81
CA ASP A 224 7.42 -30.49 -6.57
C ASP A 224 7.05 -29.05 -6.15
N ASP A 225 6.51 -28.23 -7.06
CA ASP A 225 6.08 -26.86 -6.78
C ASP A 225 4.56 -26.63 -6.83
N ASN A 226 3.78 -27.67 -7.20
CA ASN A 226 2.33 -27.74 -7.18
C ASN A 226 1.66 -26.74 -8.14
N ASP A 227 2.31 -26.45 -9.26
CA ASP A 227 1.78 -25.61 -10.34
C ASP A 227 0.94 -26.40 -11.37
N GLY A 228 0.91 -27.74 -11.25
CA GLY A 228 0.15 -28.66 -12.07
C GLY A 228 0.94 -29.27 -13.22
N ILE A 229 2.12 -28.75 -13.56
CA ILE A 229 3.03 -29.34 -14.54
C ILE A 229 3.84 -30.44 -13.85
N LEU A 230 4.07 -31.56 -14.54
CA LEU A 230 4.88 -32.61 -13.96
C LEU A 230 6.37 -32.27 -14.04
N ASP A 231 7.12 -32.62 -12.99
CA ASP A 231 8.59 -32.57 -12.95
C ASP A 231 9.24 -33.11 -14.23
N THR A 232 8.70 -34.19 -14.80
CA THR A 232 9.23 -34.81 -16.02
C THR A 232 9.04 -33.99 -17.29
N ASP A 233 8.02 -33.13 -17.33
CA ASP A 233 7.76 -32.21 -18.44
C ASP A 233 8.55 -30.91 -18.28
N GLU A 234 9.05 -30.62 -17.09
CA GLU A 234 9.85 -29.45 -16.76
C GLU A 234 11.36 -29.71 -16.89
N MET A 235 11.80 -30.92 -16.56
CA MET A 235 13.17 -31.39 -16.74
C MET A 235 13.51 -31.76 -18.20
N ASN A 236 14.81 -31.91 -18.48
CA ASN A 236 15.28 -32.54 -19.72
C ASN A 236 15.36 -34.06 -19.55
N CYS A 237 14.24 -34.73 -19.75
CA CYS A 237 14.14 -36.18 -19.67
C CYS A 237 14.52 -36.84 -21.01
N THR A 238 15.70 -37.45 -21.09
CA THR A 238 16.08 -38.24 -22.28
C THR A 238 15.90 -39.72 -22.00
N ALA A 239 15.06 -40.40 -22.79
CA ALA A 239 15.04 -41.87 -22.80
C ALA A 239 16.45 -42.35 -23.14
N VAL A 240 17.12 -42.98 -22.18
CA VAL A 240 18.53 -43.33 -22.36
C VAL A 240 18.57 -44.57 -23.23
N ASN A 241 19.10 -44.43 -24.45
CA ASN A 241 19.37 -45.53 -25.39
C ASN A 241 20.51 -46.47 -24.91
N GLU A 242 20.78 -46.55 -23.60
CA GLU A 242 21.49 -47.70 -23.04
C GLU A 242 20.42 -48.75 -22.76
N SER A 243 20.10 -49.56 -23.78
CA SER A 243 19.07 -50.59 -23.67
C SER A 243 19.34 -51.48 -22.46
N PRO A 244 18.38 -51.60 -21.53
CA PRO A 244 18.47 -52.55 -20.44
C PRO A 244 18.80 -53.94 -21.00
N THR A 245 19.58 -54.73 -20.27
CA THR A 245 20.00 -56.05 -20.74
C THR A 245 19.37 -57.15 -19.90
N LEU A 246 19.05 -58.27 -20.54
CA LEU A 246 18.45 -59.40 -19.85
C LEU A 246 19.54 -60.05 -19.00
N HIS A 247 19.38 -59.99 -17.68
CA HIS A 247 20.33 -60.60 -16.75
C HIS A 247 20.01 -62.08 -16.52
N SER A 248 18.76 -62.39 -16.15
CA SER A 248 18.32 -63.76 -15.88
C SER A 248 16.80 -63.91 -16.04
N ASN A 249 16.31 -65.14 -16.13
CA ASN A 249 14.89 -65.47 -16.18
C ASN A 249 14.63 -66.88 -15.64
N SER A 250 13.37 -67.18 -15.31
CA SER A 250 12.96 -68.54 -14.96
C SER A 250 12.78 -69.42 -16.21
N THR A 251 13.06 -70.72 -16.10
CA THR A 251 13.11 -71.67 -17.22
C THR A 251 11.81 -71.83 -18.02
N ASN A 252 10.69 -71.32 -17.50
CA ASN A 252 9.36 -71.39 -18.10
C ASN A 252 8.96 -70.10 -18.85
N VAL A 253 9.79 -69.05 -18.85
CA VAL A 253 9.55 -67.82 -19.64
C VAL A 253 9.91 -68.06 -21.11
N THR A 254 9.03 -67.65 -22.02
CA THR A 254 9.27 -67.75 -23.47
C THR A 254 9.65 -66.37 -24.02
N LYS A 255 10.70 -66.32 -24.85
CA LYS A 255 11.28 -65.10 -25.43
C LYS A 255 11.53 -63.95 -24.42
N PRO A 256 12.31 -64.20 -23.34
CA PRO A 256 12.57 -63.18 -22.31
C PRO A 256 13.31 -61.94 -22.82
N GLY A 257 13.99 -62.02 -23.98
CA GLY A 257 14.67 -60.89 -24.60
C GLY A 257 13.73 -59.87 -25.24
N ASP A 258 12.50 -60.28 -25.59
CA ASP A 258 11.47 -59.40 -26.15
C ASP A 258 10.85 -58.47 -25.08
N ALA A 259 11.41 -58.39 -23.86
CA ALA A 259 10.99 -57.46 -22.82
C ALA A 259 11.90 -56.22 -22.74
N ILE A 260 12.93 -56.14 -23.59
CA ILE A 260 13.99 -55.13 -23.59
C ILE A 260 14.58 -54.95 -25.01
N ASP A 261 13.82 -55.32 -26.04
CA ASP A 261 14.32 -55.32 -27.43
C ASP A 261 14.10 -53.98 -28.13
N GLY A 262 13.57 -52.98 -27.40
CA GLY A 262 13.24 -51.66 -27.91
C GLY A 262 11.98 -51.65 -28.77
N SER A 263 11.13 -52.69 -28.69
CA SER A 263 9.94 -52.84 -29.51
C SER A 263 8.71 -53.21 -28.68
N THR A 264 7.71 -52.33 -28.66
CA THR A 264 6.41 -52.60 -28.03
C THR A 264 5.51 -53.54 -28.85
N ASN A 265 6.01 -54.16 -29.92
CA ASN A 265 5.26 -55.06 -30.81
C ASN A 265 5.61 -56.54 -30.60
N THR A 266 6.63 -56.81 -29.80
CA THR A 266 7.14 -58.13 -29.40
C THR A 266 6.96 -58.27 -27.89
N TRP A 267 6.97 -59.50 -27.35
CA TRP A 267 6.71 -59.69 -25.91
C TRP A 267 7.33 -60.96 -25.32
N ALA A 268 7.82 -60.82 -24.10
CA ALA A 268 8.14 -61.94 -23.22
C ALA A 268 6.86 -62.52 -22.62
N THR A 269 6.70 -63.85 -22.72
CA THR A 269 5.53 -64.55 -22.17
C THR A 269 5.88 -65.17 -20.83
N MET A 270 5.27 -64.65 -19.76
CA MET A 270 5.48 -65.07 -18.37
C MET A 270 4.26 -65.90 -17.90
N PRO A 271 4.33 -67.24 -17.93
CA PRO A 271 3.18 -68.09 -17.62
C PRO A 271 2.79 -68.01 -16.14
N ARG A 272 1.53 -68.37 -15.86
CA ARG A 272 1.02 -68.50 -14.48
C ARG A 272 1.89 -69.44 -13.64
N TYR A 273 1.98 -69.11 -12.36
CA TYR A 273 2.72 -69.89 -11.36
C TYR A 273 1.97 -71.16 -10.96
N SER A 274 2.66 -72.31 -10.93
CA SER A 274 2.16 -73.57 -10.33
C SER A 274 2.96 -74.05 -9.11
N SER A 275 4.27 -73.76 -9.06
CA SER A 275 5.20 -74.19 -7.98
C SER A 275 6.43 -73.29 -7.80
N ASN A 276 6.89 -72.58 -8.83
CA ASN A 276 7.91 -71.50 -8.76
C ASN A 276 7.51 -70.30 -9.62
N TYR A 277 7.68 -69.06 -9.11
CA TYR A 277 7.21 -67.84 -9.80
C TYR A 277 7.94 -67.66 -11.14
N SER A 278 7.21 -67.22 -12.16
CA SER A 278 7.82 -66.83 -13.43
C SER A 278 8.42 -65.44 -13.28
N TYR A 279 9.71 -65.26 -13.59
CA TYR A 279 10.37 -63.97 -13.45
C TYR A 279 11.35 -63.67 -14.58
N ILE A 280 11.57 -62.38 -14.79
CA ILE A 280 12.60 -61.81 -15.65
C ILE A 280 13.37 -60.81 -14.80
N THR A 281 14.70 -60.87 -14.84
CA THR A 281 15.58 -59.87 -14.21
C THR A 281 16.36 -59.15 -15.30
N VAL A 282 16.25 -57.82 -15.28
CA VAL A 282 16.84 -56.88 -16.21
C VAL A 282 17.93 -56.09 -15.49
N ASP A 283 19.09 -55.93 -16.12
CA ASP A 283 20.16 -55.02 -15.71
C ASP A 283 19.97 -53.68 -16.45
N LEU A 284 19.79 -52.60 -15.69
CA LEU A 284 19.56 -51.24 -16.20
C LEU A 284 20.82 -50.60 -16.82
N GLY A 285 21.93 -51.33 -16.95
CA GLY A 285 23.09 -50.90 -17.72
C GLY A 285 24.29 -50.58 -16.85
N GLY A 286 25.16 -51.59 -16.62
CA GLY A 286 26.57 -51.48 -16.21
C GLY A 286 26.85 -50.95 -14.79
N SER A 287 26.10 -49.96 -14.33
CA SER A 287 26.21 -49.26 -13.04
C SER A 287 24.81 -49.07 -12.43
N SER A 288 24.75 -48.77 -11.13
CA SER A 288 23.48 -48.40 -10.48
C SER A 288 22.96 -47.08 -11.03
N LYS A 289 21.65 -47.01 -11.27
CA LYS A 289 20.93 -45.78 -11.55
C LYS A 289 20.48 -45.15 -10.22
N PRO A 290 20.51 -43.81 -10.09
CA PRO A 290 20.19 -43.12 -8.84
C PRO A 290 18.71 -43.25 -8.47
N ALA A 291 18.37 -42.83 -7.23
CA ALA A 291 16.97 -42.58 -6.87
C ALA A 291 16.37 -41.50 -7.81
N GLY A 292 15.06 -41.52 -8.04
CA GLY A 292 14.39 -40.61 -8.99
C GLY A 292 14.43 -41.07 -10.45
N THR A 293 15.11 -42.18 -10.77
CA THR A 293 15.08 -42.73 -12.14
C THR A 293 13.70 -43.34 -12.42
N TYR A 294 13.05 -42.89 -13.49
CA TYR A 294 11.78 -43.45 -13.96
C TYR A 294 12.01 -44.77 -14.69
N ILE A 295 11.21 -45.78 -14.38
CA ILE A 295 11.16 -47.11 -15.00
C ILE A 295 9.78 -47.26 -15.64
N ASP A 296 9.75 -47.45 -16.95
CA ASP A 296 8.53 -47.72 -17.69
C ASP A 296 8.45 -49.21 -18.02
N MET A 297 7.31 -49.83 -17.73
CA MET A 297 7.00 -51.20 -18.13
C MET A 297 5.75 -51.23 -19.00
N PHE A 298 5.90 -51.77 -20.20
CA PHE A 298 4.82 -52.07 -21.13
C PHE A 298 4.43 -53.54 -20.99
N PHE A 299 3.17 -53.83 -20.67
CA PHE A 299 2.71 -55.18 -20.41
C PHE A 299 1.25 -55.41 -20.80
N TYR A 300 0.81 -56.64 -20.99
CA TYR A 300 -0.60 -57.01 -21.19
C TYR A 300 -0.94 -58.19 -20.28
N LYS A 301 -2.15 -58.19 -19.71
CA LYS A 301 -2.66 -59.22 -18.81
C LYS A 301 -4.21 -59.26 -18.82
N ASP A 302 -4.78 -60.38 -18.40
CA ASP A 302 -6.21 -60.52 -18.09
C ASP A 302 -6.54 -60.34 -16.56
N GLY A 303 -5.57 -59.97 -15.69
CA GLY A 303 -5.63 -60.19 -14.21
C GLY A 303 -4.80 -59.20 -13.37
N PRO A 304 -4.12 -59.55 -12.23
CA PRO A 304 -3.36 -58.58 -11.40
C PRO A 304 -1.94 -58.27 -11.95
N GLU A 305 -1.41 -57.08 -11.64
CA GLU A 305 -0.16 -56.57 -12.27
C GLU A 305 1.04 -57.44 -11.92
N PRO A 306 1.96 -57.70 -12.88
CA PRO A 306 3.21 -58.35 -12.55
C PRO A 306 3.97 -57.46 -11.55
N ARG A 307 4.50 -58.08 -10.49
CA ARG A 307 5.19 -57.37 -9.42
C ARG A 307 6.56 -56.96 -9.92
N LEU A 308 6.86 -55.66 -9.90
CA LEU A 308 8.21 -55.15 -10.06
C LEU A 308 8.94 -55.12 -8.72
N GLU A 309 10.21 -55.47 -8.79
CA GLU A 309 11.13 -55.41 -7.68
C GLU A 309 12.45 -54.82 -8.15
N TYR A 310 13.19 -54.14 -7.27
CA TYR A 310 14.48 -53.52 -7.59
C TYR A 310 15.57 -54.00 -6.63
N SER A 311 16.82 -54.02 -7.09
CA SER A 311 17.98 -54.34 -6.25
C SER A 311 19.29 -53.76 -6.82
N SER A 312 20.28 -53.58 -5.95
CA SER A 312 21.68 -53.37 -6.35
C SER A 312 22.41 -54.67 -6.71
N SER A 313 21.87 -55.82 -6.30
CA SER A 313 22.40 -57.15 -6.58
C SER A 313 21.46 -57.95 -7.50
N PRO A 314 21.98 -58.71 -8.48
CA PRO A 314 21.14 -59.46 -9.41
C PRO A 314 20.41 -60.66 -8.79
N THR A 315 20.84 -61.13 -7.62
CA THR A 315 20.39 -62.40 -7.03
C THR A 315 19.73 -62.27 -5.66
N SER A 316 19.84 -61.13 -5.00
CA SER A 316 19.39 -60.95 -3.61
C SER A 316 19.02 -59.51 -3.31
N GLY A 317 18.28 -59.26 -2.24
CA GLY A 317 17.97 -57.91 -1.76
C GLY A 317 16.88 -57.18 -2.55
N PHE A 318 16.07 -57.91 -3.34
CA PHE A 318 14.96 -57.35 -4.09
C PHE A 318 13.89 -56.76 -3.17
N LYS A 319 13.58 -55.48 -3.39
CA LYS A 319 12.51 -54.72 -2.72
C LYS A 319 11.40 -54.41 -3.72
N ILE A 320 10.16 -54.25 -3.27
CA ILE A 320 9.01 -54.02 -4.15
C ILE A 320 9.06 -52.58 -4.69
N LEU A 321 8.83 -52.40 -6.00
CA LEU A 321 8.42 -51.12 -6.56
C LEU A 321 6.89 -51.09 -6.64
N SER A 322 6.29 -50.02 -6.12
CA SER A 322 4.88 -49.71 -6.33
C SER A 322 4.76 -48.84 -7.58
N SER A 323 3.80 -49.13 -8.45
CA SER A 323 3.49 -48.26 -9.60
C SER A 323 2.87 -46.95 -9.09
N PHE A 324 3.34 -45.83 -9.64
CA PHE A 324 2.78 -44.50 -9.34
C PHE A 324 1.66 -44.12 -10.31
N LEU A 325 1.71 -44.63 -11.54
CA LEU A 325 0.64 -44.47 -12.54
C LEU A 325 -0.19 -45.75 -12.66
N ASN A 326 -1.51 -45.63 -12.56
CA ASN A 326 -2.42 -46.69 -12.99
C ASN A 326 -2.17 -46.99 -14.48
N PRO A 327 -2.25 -48.26 -14.91
CA PRO A 327 -1.90 -48.62 -16.26
C PRO A 327 -2.79 -47.94 -17.30
N THR A 328 -2.22 -47.04 -18.10
CA THR A 328 -2.96 -46.40 -19.19
C THR A 328 -3.25 -47.41 -20.31
N PRO A 329 -4.47 -47.45 -20.88
CA PRO A 329 -4.77 -48.31 -22.01
C PRO A 329 -3.94 -47.88 -23.23
N TRP A 330 -3.08 -48.78 -23.71
CA TRP A 330 -2.35 -48.63 -24.96
C TRP A 330 -2.98 -49.54 -26.03
N ASN A 331 -2.87 -49.16 -27.30
CA ASN A 331 -3.49 -49.86 -28.44
C ASN A 331 -3.22 -51.40 -28.49
N TYR A 332 -2.20 -51.89 -27.78
CA TYR A 332 -1.84 -53.31 -27.69
C TYR A 332 -1.41 -53.76 -26.27
N GLY A 333 -1.62 -52.97 -25.22
CA GLY A 333 -1.07 -53.23 -23.87
C GLY A 333 -1.44 -52.18 -22.80
N LYS A 334 -0.72 -52.20 -21.68
CA LYS A 334 -0.80 -51.28 -20.53
C LYS A 334 0.60 -50.74 -20.23
N LYS A 335 0.74 -49.43 -19.98
CA LYS A 335 2.01 -48.82 -19.51
C LYS A 335 1.93 -48.54 -18.02
N ALA A 336 2.87 -49.04 -17.22
CA ALA A 336 3.04 -48.65 -15.83
C ALA A 336 4.41 -48.00 -15.62
N THR A 337 4.42 -46.87 -14.92
CA THR A 337 5.62 -46.10 -14.60
C THR A 337 5.92 -46.21 -13.10
N TYR A 338 7.20 -46.35 -12.78
CA TYR A 338 7.71 -46.53 -11.42
C TYR A 338 8.90 -45.58 -11.21
N ILE A 339 9.06 -45.04 -10.01
CA ILE A 339 10.23 -44.25 -9.64
C ILE A 339 11.14 -45.11 -8.75
N LEU A 340 12.45 -45.11 -9.02
CA LEU A 340 13.41 -45.76 -8.14
C LEU A 340 13.51 -44.99 -6.82
N PRO A 341 13.14 -45.57 -5.66
CA PRO A 341 13.19 -44.87 -4.37
C PRO A 341 14.60 -44.77 -3.78
N GLU A 342 15.52 -45.59 -4.28
CA GLU A 342 16.94 -45.58 -3.96
C GLU A 342 17.74 -46.12 -5.14
N ALA A 343 19.05 -45.91 -5.14
CA ALA A 343 19.90 -46.35 -6.24
C ALA A 343 19.81 -47.88 -6.46
N ALA A 344 19.47 -48.29 -7.68
CA ALA A 344 19.29 -49.68 -8.07
C ALA A 344 19.93 -49.98 -9.42
N ARG A 345 20.29 -51.24 -9.66
CA ARG A 345 20.85 -51.69 -10.95
C ARG A 345 19.95 -52.70 -11.65
N TYR A 346 19.22 -53.50 -10.89
CA TYR A 346 18.45 -54.60 -11.43
C TYR A 346 16.97 -54.41 -11.16
N ILE A 347 16.15 -54.61 -12.18
CA ILE A 347 14.70 -54.71 -12.08
C ILE A 347 14.31 -56.16 -12.27
N LYS A 348 13.46 -56.68 -11.37
CA LYS A 348 12.90 -58.01 -11.47
C LYS A 348 11.39 -57.92 -11.61
N VAL A 349 10.89 -58.43 -12.73
CA VAL A 349 9.46 -58.56 -12.99
C VAL A 349 9.05 -59.98 -12.61
N THR A 350 8.01 -60.12 -11.79
CA THR A 350 7.52 -61.43 -11.30
C THR A 350 6.03 -61.58 -11.55
N ASN A 351 5.63 -62.57 -12.34
CA ASN A 351 4.22 -62.97 -12.44
C ASN A 351 3.84 -63.84 -11.22
N ARG A 352 2.91 -63.34 -10.40
CA ARG A 352 2.41 -64.03 -9.19
C ARG A 352 1.01 -64.61 -9.36
N SER A 353 0.40 -64.49 -10.54
CA SER A 353 -0.92 -65.04 -10.82
C SER A 353 -0.87 -66.56 -10.90
N THR A 354 -1.82 -67.21 -10.22
CA THR A 354 -2.07 -68.66 -10.34
C THR A 354 -3.03 -68.98 -11.47
N GLN A 355 -3.68 -67.97 -12.06
CA GLN A 355 -4.75 -68.17 -13.04
C GLN A 355 -4.32 -67.77 -14.45
N GLU A 356 -3.40 -66.82 -14.58
CA GLU A 356 -3.16 -66.13 -15.85
C GLU A 356 -1.70 -65.86 -16.21
N THR A 357 -1.48 -65.71 -17.51
CA THR A 357 -0.20 -65.38 -18.14
C THR A 357 -0.04 -63.87 -18.25
N SER A 358 1.15 -63.35 -18.00
CA SER A 358 1.51 -61.95 -18.24
C SER A 358 2.40 -61.86 -19.47
N TYR A 359 2.20 -60.82 -20.28
CA TYR A 359 3.04 -60.50 -21.43
C TYR A 359 3.76 -59.19 -21.13
N VAL A 360 5.09 -59.18 -21.17
CA VAL A 360 5.90 -57.97 -20.97
C VAL A 360 6.50 -57.60 -22.32
N TYR A 361 6.13 -56.44 -22.84
CA TYR A 361 6.52 -55.95 -24.16
C TYR A 361 7.84 -55.19 -24.10
N GLU A 362 8.03 -54.35 -23.09
CA GLU A 362 9.24 -53.53 -23.02
C GLU A 362 9.44 -53.00 -21.60
N ILE A 363 10.69 -52.87 -21.18
CA ILE A 363 11.12 -52.21 -19.94
C ILE A 363 12.17 -51.19 -20.30
N THR A 364 11.88 -49.90 -20.07
CA THR A 364 12.80 -48.78 -20.31
C THR A 364 13.07 -48.01 -19.03
N TYR A 365 14.12 -47.19 -19.03
CA TYR A 365 14.33 -46.20 -17.98
C TYR A 365 14.70 -44.84 -18.58
N THR A 366 14.34 -43.78 -17.86
CA THR A 366 14.58 -42.39 -18.26
C THR A 366 15.44 -41.71 -17.21
N LEU A 367 16.49 -41.00 -17.66
CA LEU A 367 17.25 -40.10 -16.82
C LEU A 367 16.82 -38.68 -17.15
N CYS A 368 16.54 -37.91 -16.11
CA CYS A 368 16.17 -36.52 -16.21
C CYS A 368 17.25 -35.66 -15.56
N THR A 369 17.43 -34.46 -16.11
CA THR A 369 18.31 -33.43 -15.56
C THR A 369 17.53 -32.14 -15.46
N ASP A 370 17.68 -31.46 -14.34
CA ASP A 370 17.11 -30.13 -14.08
C ASP A 370 17.44 -29.15 -15.21
N ILE A 371 16.44 -28.34 -15.57
CA ILE A 371 16.54 -27.17 -16.43
C ILE A 371 16.30 -25.95 -15.54
N ASP A 372 16.94 -24.83 -15.89
CA ASP A 372 16.75 -23.51 -15.29
C ASP A 372 16.64 -22.55 -16.48
N THR A 373 15.42 -22.17 -16.84
CA THR A 373 15.12 -21.53 -18.13
C THR A 373 15.42 -20.03 -18.10
N ASP A 374 15.18 -19.35 -16.98
CA ASP A 374 15.45 -17.92 -16.80
C ASP A 374 16.85 -17.62 -16.20
N GLY A 375 17.50 -18.64 -15.63
CA GLY A 375 18.86 -18.58 -15.09
C GLY A 375 18.95 -18.00 -13.68
N ASP A 376 17.86 -18.00 -12.91
CA ASP A 376 17.83 -17.47 -11.54
C ASP A 376 18.45 -18.41 -10.49
N GLY A 377 18.72 -19.67 -10.88
CA GLY A 377 19.33 -20.71 -10.06
C GLY A 377 18.34 -21.64 -9.36
N VAL A 378 17.04 -21.48 -9.61
CA VAL A 378 15.97 -22.41 -9.23
C VAL A 378 15.64 -23.28 -10.45
N PRO A 379 15.68 -24.62 -10.32
CA PRO A 379 15.21 -25.51 -11.39
C PRO A 379 13.73 -25.29 -11.70
N ASN A 380 13.34 -25.37 -12.97
CA ASN A 380 11.96 -25.20 -13.45
C ASN A 380 10.91 -25.95 -12.59
N ARG A 381 11.12 -27.24 -12.30
CA ARG A 381 10.22 -28.05 -11.44
C ARG A 381 10.04 -27.56 -9.99
N LEU A 382 10.82 -26.58 -9.59
CA LEU A 382 10.80 -25.94 -8.28
C LEU A 382 10.46 -24.44 -8.41
N ASP A 383 10.15 -23.98 -9.62
CA ASP A 383 9.99 -22.59 -10.02
C ASP A 383 8.63 -22.35 -10.72
N PRO A 384 7.65 -21.79 -9.99
CA PRO A 384 6.31 -21.52 -10.50
C PRO A 384 6.18 -20.42 -11.59
N ASP A 385 7.29 -19.87 -12.07
CA ASP A 385 7.43 -18.87 -13.16
C ASP A 385 8.76 -19.13 -13.90
N SER A 386 8.88 -20.32 -14.48
CA SER A 386 10.06 -20.95 -15.06
C SER A 386 10.87 -20.07 -16.02
N ASP A 387 10.22 -19.17 -16.75
CA ASP A 387 10.85 -18.29 -17.73
C ASP A 387 10.96 -16.82 -17.28
N GLY A 388 10.46 -16.52 -16.07
CA GLY A 388 10.62 -15.26 -15.36
C GLY A 388 9.87 -14.08 -15.99
N ASP A 389 8.82 -14.35 -16.77
CA ASP A 389 8.08 -13.32 -17.48
C ASP A 389 6.89 -12.73 -16.68
N GLY A 390 6.57 -13.36 -15.55
CA GLY A 390 5.53 -12.93 -14.61
C GLY A 390 4.16 -13.57 -14.84
N CYS A 391 4.03 -14.47 -15.81
CA CYS A 391 2.90 -15.38 -15.93
C CYS A 391 3.24 -16.66 -15.16
N PRO A 392 2.35 -17.16 -14.30
CA PRO A 392 2.65 -18.39 -13.59
C PRO A 392 2.54 -19.59 -14.52
N ASP A 393 3.49 -20.52 -14.42
CA ASP A 393 3.58 -21.77 -15.18
C ASP A 393 2.26 -22.53 -15.22
N ALA A 394 1.58 -22.61 -14.07
CA ALA A 394 0.25 -23.21 -13.94
C ALA A 394 -0.78 -22.72 -14.99
N VAL A 395 -0.69 -21.46 -15.43
CA VAL A 395 -1.59 -20.84 -16.43
C VAL A 395 -1.05 -21.00 -17.85
N GLU A 396 0.27 -21.15 -18.00
CA GLU A 396 0.94 -21.30 -19.30
C GLU A 396 1.02 -22.74 -19.77
N GLY A 397 0.80 -23.69 -18.86
CA GLY A 397 0.66 -25.10 -19.14
C GLY A 397 -0.39 -25.42 -20.20
N SER A 398 -0.43 -26.69 -20.59
CA SER A 398 -1.26 -27.14 -21.71
C SER A 398 -2.76 -27.13 -21.42
N GLU A 399 -3.17 -27.07 -20.14
CA GLU A 399 -4.56 -27.11 -19.72
C GLU A 399 -5.11 -25.71 -19.37
N HIS A 400 -6.44 -25.60 -19.30
CA HIS A 400 -7.08 -24.29 -19.09
C HIS A 400 -7.25 -23.95 -17.60
N ILE A 401 -6.18 -23.45 -16.99
CA ILE A 401 -6.15 -22.94 -15.62
C ILE A 401 -6.36 -21.42 -15.59
N LEU A 402 -7.25 -20.94 -14.72
CA LEU A 402 -7.53 -19.52 -14.56
C LEU A 402 -6.69 -18.92 -13.42
N LEU A 403 -6.22 -17.66 -13.56
CA LEU A 403 -5.50 -16.93 -12.50
C LEU A 403 -6.24 -16.90 -11.14
N GLY A 404 -7.57 -16.95 -11.15
CA GLY A 404 -8.36 -17.03 -9.91
C GLY A 404 -8.18 -18.33 -9.12
N GLN A 405 -7.80 -19.40 -9.81
CA GLN A 405 -7.58 -20.75 -9.28
C GLN A 405 -6.16 -20.95 -8.77
N ILE A 406 -5.26 -19.99 -8.92
CA ILE A 406 -3.87 -20.10 -8.44
C ILE A 406 -3.51 -18.96 -7.49
N HIS A 407 -2.47 -19.15 -6.69
CA HIS A 407 -1.88 -18.08 -5.91
C HIS A 407 -1.04 -17.16 -6.82
N PRO A 408 -1.02 -15.83 -6.58
CA PRO A 408 -0.12 -14.96 -7.32
C PRO A 408 1.34 -15.40 -7.14
N VAL A 409 2.21 -15.29 -8.15
CA VAL A 409 3.67 -15.53 -8.03
C VAL A 409 4.35 -14.67 -6.95
N THR A 410 3.71 -13.58 -6.53
CA THR A 410 4.18 -12.75 -5.40
C THR A 410 3.67 -13.22 -4.04
N HIS A 411 2.96 -14.35 -3.94
CA HIS A 411 2.39 -14.83 -2.68
C HIS A 411 3.52 -15.28 -1.73
N PRO A 412 3.51 -14.85 -0.46
CA PRO A 412 4.67 -15.02 0.43
C PRO A 412 5.00 -16.48 0.78
N ASN A 413 4.02 -17.39 0.69
CA ASN A 413 4.16 -18.78 1.13
C ASN A 413 3.88 -19.80 0.02
N TYR A 414 3.18 -19.40 -1.04
CA TYR A 414 2.63 -20.33 -2.05
C TYR A 414 2.64 -19.62 -3.42
N PRO A 415 3.77 -19.10 -3.89
CA PRO A 415 3.81 -18.36 -5.16
C PRO A 415 3.42 -19.27 -6.33
N GLY A 416 2.54 -18.82 -7.23
CA GLY A 416 2.20 -19.54 -8.47
C GLY A 416 1.35 -20.82 -8.34
N GLN A 417 1.36 -21.46 -7.17
CA GLN A 417 0.71 -22.75 -6.92
C GLN A 417 -0.81 -22.77 -7.15
N ILE A 418 -1.33 -23.91 -7.60
CA ILE A 418 -2.77 -24.12 -7.76
C ILE A 418 -3.49 -24.19 -6.40
N LYS A 419 -4.58 -23.43 -6.25
CA LYS A 419 -5.47 -23.45 -5.07
C LYS A 419 -6.39 -24.67 -5.13
N VAL A 420 -6.02 -25.77 -4.48
CA VAL A 420 -6.87 -26.96 -4.39
C VAL A 420 -7.52 -27.12 -3.01
N LYS A 421 -8.81 -27.51 -2.98
CA LYS A 421 -9.45 -28.17 -1.84
C LYS A 421 -9.57 -29.64 -2.18
N ALA A 422 -9.35 -30.56 -1.23
CA ALA A 422 -9.34 -32.02 -1.38
C ALA A 422 -10.63 -32.70 -1.94
N ASN A 423 -11.49 -31.98 -2.66
CA ASN A 423 -12.72 -32.46 -3.29
C ASN A 423 -13.01 -31.79 -4.65
N GLY A 424 -12.01 -31.22 -5.32
CA GLY A 424 -12.13 -30.64 -6.66
C GLY A 424 -13.09 -29.45 -6.80
N THR A 425 -13.47 -28.74 -5.72
CA THR A 425 -14.37 -27.56 -5.82
C THR A 425 -13.72 -26.26 -5.38
N SER A 426 -13.58 -25.31 -6.32
CA SER A 426 -13.14 -23.94 -6.05
C SER A 426 -14.31 -23.06 -5.58
N SER A 427 -14.34 -22.69 -4.29
CA SER A 427 -15.21 -21.60 -3.83
C SER A 427 -14.61 -20.87 -2.61
N GLY A 428 -14.34 -19.57 -2.83
CA GLY A 428 -14.39 -18.45 -1.88
C GLY A 428 -13.51 -18.48 -0.62
N THR A 429 -12.32 -17.85 -0.69
CA THR A 429 -11.45 -17.35 0.43
C THR A 429 -10.87 -18.41 1.41
N PRO A 430 -9.69 -18.14 2.03
CA PRO A 430 -8.62 -19.13 2.12
C PRO A 430 -8.61 -19.93 3.44
N SER A 431 -8.52 -21.24 3.30
CA SER A 431 -7.70 -22.14 4.10
C SER A 431 -7.03 -23.01 3.03
N GLU A 432 -5.88 -22.56 2.52
CA GLU A 432 -4.56 -23.13 2.85
C GLU A 432 -4.48 -24.58 2.35
N ILE A 433 -3.56 -24.80 1.40
CA ILE A 433 -3.39 -25.85 0.38
C ILE A 433 -3.58 -27.27 0.99
N ILE A 434 -3.97 -28.34 0.28
CA ILE A 434 -3.06 -29.24 -0.44
C ILE A 434 -3.83 -30.50 -0.92
N SER A 435 -3.38 -31.10 -2.03
CA SER A 435 -3.68 -32.47 -2.47
C SER A 435 -3.14 -33.55 -1.49
N ILE A 436 -3.58 -33.56 -0.22
CA ILE A 436 -3.05 -34.49 0.81
C ILE A 436 -3.49 -35.96 0.63
N GLU A 437 -4.15 -36.30 -0.48
CA GLU A 437 -4.58 -37.66 -0.72
C GLU A 437 -3.37 -38.49 -1.15
N PRO A 438 -2.97 -39.55 -0.42
CA PRO A 438 -1.77 -40.35 -0.72
C PRO A 438 -1.71 -40.98 -2.12
N ASN A 439 -2.81 -40.90 -2.89
CA ASN A 439 -2.94 -41.42 -4.23
C ASN A 439 -2.88 -40.33 -5.33
N ALA A 440 -2.84 -39.05 -4.96
CA ALA A 440 -2.67 -37.93 -5.90
C ALA A 440 -1.19 -37.66 -6.21
N TYR A 441 -0.27 -38.15 -5.35
CA TYR A 441 1.17 -38.09 -5.53
C TYR A 441 1.68 -36.66 -5.80
N GLY A 442 1.16 -35.70 -5.02
CA GLY A 442 1.56 -34.30 -5.03
C GLY A 442 0.91 -33.44 -6.10
N VAL A 443 0.42 -34.05 -7.19
CA VAL A 443 -0.21 -33.30 -8.28
C VAL A 443 -1.60 -32.73 -7.88
N PRO A 444 -1.90 -31.44 -8.19
CA PRO A 444 -3.19 -30.80 -8.00
C PRO A 444 -4.38 -31.56 -8.61
N GLU A 445 -5.44 -31.81 -7.83
CA GLU A 445 -6.69 -32.45 -8.31
C GLU A 445 -7.42 -31.64 -9.41
N LEU A 446 -7.03 -30.39 -9.65
CA LEU A 446 -7.59 -29.58 -10.73
C LEU A 446 -7.19 -30.11 -12.11
N VAL A 447 -5.97 -30.63 -12.23
CA VAL A 447 -5.34 -31.22 -13.44
C VAL A 447 -5.13 -32.73 -13.30
N ASN A 448 -5.78 -33.38 -12.31
CA ASN A 448 -5.59 -34.79 -12.04
C ASN A 448 -6.94 -35.48 -11.73
N PRO A 449 -7.21 -36.71 -12.21
CA PRO A 449 -8.42 -37.46 -11.87
C PRO A 449 -8.62 -37.72 -10.36
N ALA A 450 -9.78 -37.30 -9.83
CA ALA A 450 -10.17 -37.47 -8.42
C ALA A 450 -10.08 -38.94 -7.94
N THR A 451 -9.43 -39.17 -6.79
CA THR A 451 -9.13 -40.51 -6.23
C THR A 451 -10.36 -41.34 -5.80
N SER A 452 -11.57 -40.74 -5.81
CA SER A 452 -12.85 -41.45 -5.58
C SER A 452 -13.66 -41.72 -6.85
N ASN A 453 -13.16 -41.30 -8.01
CA ASN A 453 -13.89 -41.40 -9.26
C ASN A 453 -13.63 -42.76 -9.95
N THR A 454 -14.44 -43.76 -9.65
CA THR A 454 -14.48 -45.04 -10.38
C THR A 454 -14.96 -44.92 -11.84
N SER A 455 -15.05 -43.71 -12.40
CA SER A 455 -15.70 -43.42 -13.69
C SER A 455 -14.76 -42.98 -14.82
N PHE A 456 -13.43 -42.97 -14.64
CA PHE A 456 -12.50 -42.45 -15.68
C PHE A 456 -12.85 -41.02 -16.13
N SER A 457 -13.09 -40.08 -15.21
CA SER A 457 -13.30 -38.67 -15.60
C SER A 457 -12.07 -37.85 -15.21
N ALA A 458 -11.53 -37.12 -16.19
CA ALA A 458 -10.45 -36.14 -16.10
C ALA A 458 -10.68 -35.09 -15.00
N GLY A 459 -9.61 -34.40 -14.60
CA GLY A 459 -9.68 -33.20 -13.76
C GLY A 459 -10.59 -32.13 -14.38
N VAL A 460 -11.02 -31.14 -13.59
CA VAL A 460 -11.93 -30.08 -14.10
C VAL A 460 -11.24 -29.23 -15.18
N ALA A 461 -9.92 -29.06 -15.11
CA ALA A 461 -9.13 -28.39 -16.12
C ALA A 461 -8.67 -29.34 -17.24
N ASP A 462 -8.32 -30.58 -16.93
CA ASP A 462 -7.87 -31.69 -17.81
C ASP A 462 -8.96 -32.21 -18.80
N ASN A 463 -10.05 -31.46 -19.04
CA ASN A 463 -11.03 -31.82 -20.07
C ASN A 463 -10.79 -31.14 -21.42
N THR A 464 -9.73 -30.34 -21.56
CA THR A 464 -9.55 -29.48 -22.72
C THR A 464 -8.95 -30.19 -23.92
N ASP A 465 -8.06 -31.17 -23.74
CA ASP A 465 -7.41 -31.90 -24.83
C ASP A 465 -8.04 -33.28 -25.13
N GLY A 466 -8.94 -33.74 -24.25
CA GLY A 466 -9.68 -35.00 -24.37
C GLY A 466 -8.91 -36.24 -23.95
N THR A 467 -7.78 -36.06 -23.27
CA THR A 467 -7.02 -37.15 -22.65
C THR A 467 -7.42 -37.32 -21.17
N TYR A 468 -6.74 -38.21 -20.47
CA TYR A 468 -7.00 -38.57 -19.07
C TYR A 468 -5.64 -38.75 -18.39
N ASP A 469 -4.72 -37.83 -18.64
CA ASP A 469 -3.39 -37.85 -18.10
C ASP A 469 -3.35 -37.28 -16.67
N ILE A 470 -2.17 -37.25 -16.09
CA ILE A 470 -1.93 -36.72 -14.75
C ILE A 470 -1.12 -35.44 -14.96
N GLY A 471 -1.57 -34.33 -14.35
CA GLY A 471 -0.92 -33.04 -14.52
C GLY A 471 -1.27 -32.41 -15.87
N GLN A 472 -0.54 -31.36 -16.21
CA GLN A 472 -0.57 -30.70 -17.53
C GLN A 472 0.84 -30.70 -18.13
N GLY A 473 0.94 -30.61 -19.45
CA GLY A 473 2.22 -30.40 -20.11
C GLY A 473 2.69 -28.95 -19.95
N ALA A 474 4.00 -28.70 -20.15
CA ALA A 474 4.62 -27.40 -19.90
C ALA A 474 4.13 -26.22 -20.78
N GLY A 475 3.39 -26.48 -21.86
CA GLY A 475 2.80 -25.41 -22.69
C GLY A 475 3.80 -24.33 -23.13
N ASP A 476 3.50 -23.07 -22.78
CA ASP A 476 4.32 -21.89 -23.06
C ASP A 476 5.26 -21.49 -21.90
N SER A 477 5.24 -22.18 -20.76
CA SER A 477 5.93 -21.78 -19.50
C SER A 477 7.46 -21.72 -19.56
N LYS A 478 8.05 -22.09 -20.70
CA LYS A 478 9.49 -22.05 -20.96
C LYS A 478 9.85 -21.01 -22.02
N ASN A 479 8.97 -20.07 -22.29
CA ASN A 479 9.09 -19.11 -23.38
C ASN A 479 8.51 -17.73 -23.03
N ALA A 480 9.36 -16.93 -22.38
CA ALA A 480 9.10 -15.55 -21.93
C ALA A 480 8.63 -14.55 -23.02
N SER A 481 8.50 -15.00 -24.28
CA SER A 481 7.94 -14.22 -25.38
C SER A 481 6.46 -14.49 -25.65
N ILE A 482 5.83 -15.48 -24.99
CA ILE A 482 4.44 -15.89 -25.24
C ILE A 482 3.61 -15.86 -23.94
N HIS A 483 2.96 -14.74 -23.68
CA HIS A 483 2.18 -14.51 -22.45
C HIS A 483 0.65 -14.65 -22.63
N SER A 484 0.22 -15.29 -23.72
CA SER A 484 -1.13 -15.11 -24.27
C SER A 484 -2.25 -15.63 -23.37
N GLN A 485 -1.91 -16.51 -22.41
CA GLN A 485 -2.79 -17.11 -21.42
C GLN A 485 -2.93 -16.27 -20.15
N CYS A 486 -1.97 -15.40 -19.81
CA CYS A 486 -2.01 -14.55 -18.62
C CYS A 486 -2.52 -13.12 -18.85
N ASP A 487 -2.52 -12.65 -20.10
CA ASP A 487 -2.94 -11.29 -20.36
C ASP A 487 -4.40 -11.04 -19.93
N ASN A 488 -4.58 -10.13 -18.97
CA ASN A 488 -5.88 -9.73 -18.47
C ASN A 488 -6.43 -8.51 -19.21
N TYR A 489 -7.09 -8.75 -20.33
CA TYR A 489 -7.68 -7.72 -21.15
C TYR A 489 -9.12 -7.40 -20.76
N TRP A 490 -9.47 -6.11 -20.85
CA TRP A 490 -10.84 -5.66 -20.85
C TRP A 490 -11.54 -6.06 -22.14
N ILE A 491 -12.60 -6.86 -22.01
CA ILE A 491 -13.50 -7.21 -23.12
C ILE A 491 -14.84 -6.48 -23.00
N GLY A 492 -15.36 -6.29 -21.78
CA GLY A 492 -16.77 -5.92 -21.60
C GLY A 492 -17.73 -6.98 -22.20
N ASN A 493 -19.02 -6.72 -22.14
CA ASN A 493 -20.03 -7.60 -22.75
C ASN A 493 -21.15 -6.76 -23.37
N THR A 494 -21.91 -7.30 -24.33
CA THR A 494 -23.12 -6.65 -24.89
C THR A 494 -24.43 -7.28 -24.37
N SER A 495 -24.35 -8.42 -23.71
CA SER A 495 -25.49 -9.30 -23.42
C SER A 495 -25.66 -9.62 -21.92
N GLY A 496 -24.83 -9.06 -21.03
CA GLY A 496 -24.81 -9.37 -19.59
C GLY A 496 -25.28 -8.24 -18.66
N VAL A 497 -25.41 -8.55 -17.35
CA VAL A 497 -25.64 -7.56 -16.28
C VAL A 497 -24.36 -6.72 -16.09
N ASN A 498 -24.49 -5.39 -16.17
CA ASN A 498 -23.38 -4.42 -16.00
C ASN A 498 -22.22 -4.56 -17.04
N PRO A 499 -22.51 -4.37 -18.34
CA PRO A 499 -21.56 -4.60 -19.44
C PRO A 499 -20.30 -3.73 -19.43
N THR A 500 -20.33 -2.60 -18.73
CA THR A 500 -19.26 -1.61 -18.66
C THR A 500 -18.53 -1.58 -17.31
N ASN A 501 -18.98 -2.36 -16.33
CA ASN A 501 -18.49 -2.26 -14.95
C ASN A 501 -17.15 -2.98 -14.78
N TRP A 502 -16.12 -2.24 -14.33
CA TRP A 502 -14.79 -2.77 -14.00
C TRP A 502 -14.84 -3.98 -13.06
N ASN A 503 -15.71 -3.97 -12.05
CA ASN A 503 -15.69 -4.99 -11.01
C ASN A 503 -16.43 -6.28 -11.40
N THR A 504 -17.03 -6.33 -12.59
CA THR A 504 -17.67 -7.54 -13.10
C THR A 504 -16.62 -8.48 -13.70
N SER A 505 -16.37 -9.62 -13.06
CA SER A 505 -15.40 -10.65 -13.48
C SER A 505 -15.50 -11.03 -14.95
N THR A 506 -16.71 -11.26 -15.46
CA THR A 506 -16.94 -11.69 -16.85
C THR A 506 -16.63 -10.62 -17.91
N ASN A 507 -16.28 -9.40 -17.52
CA ASN A 507 -15.84 -8.34 -18.44
C ASN A 507 -14.32 -8.37 -18.68
N TRP A 508 -13.61 -9.32 -18.06
CA TRP A 508 -12.17 -9.51 -18.14
C TRP A 508 -11.85 -10.88 -18.73
N THR A 509 -10.78 -10.97 -19.52
CA THR A 509 -10.38 -12.25 -20.15
C THR A 509 -10.03 -13.35 -19.15
N GLN A 510 -9.62 -12.95 -17.95
CA GLN A 510 -9.22 -13.82 -16.84
C GLN A 510 -10.35 -14.08 -15.83
N LEU A 511 -11.58 -13.68 -16.15
CA LEU A 511 -12.74 -13.79 -15.25
C LEU A 511 -12.49 -13.16 -13.86
N SER A 512 -11.63 -12.14 -13.81
CA SER A 512 -11.29 -11.42 -12.60
C SER A 512 -10.75 -10.03 -12.95
N PRO A 513 -11.16 -8.95 -12.24
CA PRO A 513 -10.55 -7.64 -12.42
C PRO A 513 -9.06 -7.63 -12.05
N PRO A 514 -8.24 -6.78 -12.69
CA PRO A 514 -6.82 -6.67 -12.41
C PRO A 514 -6.57 -6.17 -10.98
N ALA A 515 -5.53 -6.71 -10.33
CA ALA A 515 -5.08 -6.28 -9.02
C ALA A 515 -4.49 -4.84 -9.07
N PRO A 516 -4.46 -4.11 -7.94
CA PRO A 516 -3.85 -2.79 -7.89
C PRO A 516 -2.38 -2.80 -8.36
N GLY A 517 -2.03 -1.91 -9.28
CA GLY A 517 -0.70 -1.82 -9.87
C GLY A 517 -0.52 -2.59 -11.18
N ASN A 518 -1.39 -3.54 -11.50
CA ASN A 518 -1.32 -4.27 -12.77
C ASN A 518 -1.67 -3.37 -13.95
N ASN A 519 -1.19 -3.74 -15.14
CA ASN A 519 -1.54 -3.08 -16.39
C ASN A 519 -3.01 -3.33 -16.74
N VAL A 520 -3.61 -2.37 -17.45
CA VAL A 520 -4.96 -2.51 -18.01
C VAL A 520 -4.90 -2.26 -19.49
N ALA A 521 -5.28 -3.27 -20.27
CA ALA A 521 -5.31 -3.20 -21.71
C ALA A 521 -6.70 -3.61 -22.23
N PHE A 522 -7.19 -2.93 -23.28
CA PHE A 522 -8.40 -3.34 -23.97
C PHE A 522 -8.07 -4.44 -24.98
N ALA A 523 -8.89 -5.48 -25.03
CA ALA A 523 -8.74 -6.55 -26.01
C ALA A 523 -8.89 -6.00 -27.43
N ASN A 524 -7.89 -6.22 -28.27
CA ASN A 524 -7.84 -5.78 -29.67
C ASN A 524 -7.32 -6.88 -30.61
N ASN A 525 -7.39 -8.15 -30.18
CA ASN A 525 -6.84 -9.32 -30.86
C ASN A 525 -5.31 -9.30 -31.07
N GLN A 526 -4.56 -8.63 -30.18
CA GLN A 526 -3.09 -8.55 -30.24
C GLN A 526 -2.37 -9.91 -30.29
N SER A 527 -2.91 -10.93 -29.64
CA SER A 527 -2.34 -12.30 -29.61
C SER A 527 -3.00 -13.28 -30.59
N GLY A 528 -3.87 -12.82 -31.50
CA GLY A 528 -4.58 -13.71 -32.43
C GLY A 528 -5.63 -14.64 -31.77
N ASN A 529 -5.89 -14.45 -30.48
CA ASN A 529 -6.80 -15.25 -29.67
C ASN A 529 -8.31 -14.99 -29.92
N GLY A 530 -8.65 -14.08 -30.82
CA GLY A 530 -10.03 -13.76 -31.21
C GLY A 530 -10.80 -12.89 -30.22
N LYS A 531 -10.16 -12.35 -29.17
CA LYS A 531 -10.82 -11.52 -28.15
C LYS A 531 -10.82 -10.04 -28.53
N TYR A 532 -11.98 -9.39 -28.40
CA TYR A 532 -12.19 -7.97 -28.71
C TYR A 532 -12.94 -7.28 -27.59
N ALA A 533 -12.61 -6.01 -27.33
CA ALA A 533 -13.45 -5.15 -26.52
C ALA A 533 -14.80 -4.91 -27.22
N LEU A 534 -15.87 -4.89 -26.45
CA LEU A 534 -17.26 -4.75 -26.92
C LEU A 534 -18.01 -3.61 -26.22
N ALA A 535 -17.44 -3.03 -25.17
CA ALA A 535 -18.06 -1.96 -24.38
C ALA A 535 -17.01 -1.04 -23.74
N ASP A 536 -17.46 0.17 -23.36
CA ASP A 536 -16.67 1.11 -22.57
C ASP A 536 -16.32 0.52 -21.20
N LEU A 537 -15.13 0.87 -20.69
CA LEU A 537 -14.71 0.53 -19.34
C LEU A 537 -15.09 1.68 -18.42
N HIS A 538 -15.93 1.42 -17.42
CA HIS A 538 -16.33 2.40 -16.41
C HIS A 538 -15.59 2.13 -15.10
N VAL A 539 -14.79 3.11 -14.66
CA VAL A 539 -14.10 3.06 -13.36
C VAL A 539 -15.14 3.15 -12.23
N PRO A 540 -15.06 2.30 -11.20
CA PRO A 540 -16.07 2.25 -10.16
C PRO A 540 -16.00 3.48 -9.24
N VAL A 541 -17.16 3.87 -8.71
CA VAL A 541 -17.31 4.96 -7.74
C VAL A 541 -17.04 4.44 -6.32
N GLY A 542 -16.35 5.21 -5.49
CA GLY A 542 -16.05 4.86 -4.10
C GLY A 542 -14.88 3.88 -3.91
N ASP A 543 -14.30 3.37 -5.00
CA ASP A 543 -13.17 2.44 -5.00
C ASP A 543 -12.08 2.96 -5.95
N PRO A 544 -11.15 3.80 -5.46
CA PRO A 544 -10.08 4.37 -6.29
C PRO A 544 -9.20 3.28 -6.90
N LYS A 545 -9.04 3.30 -8.23
CA LYS A 545 -8.20 2.33 -8.93
C LYS A 545 -6.80 2.88 -9.16
N ILE A 546 -5.79 2.05 -8.89
CA ILE A 546 -4.38 2.33 -9.19
C ILE A 546 -3.91 1.22 -10.13
N ILE A 547 -3.36 1.60 -11.28
CA ILE A 547 -2.90 0.68 -12.32
C ILE A 547 -1.50 1.04 -12.80
N GLY A 548 -0.83 0.09 -13.45
CA GLY A 548 0.44 0.27 -14.15
C GLY A 548 0.23 1.10 -15.42
N ASN A 549 0.22 0.46 -16.58
CA ASN A 549 -0.08 1.07 -17.87
C ASN A 549 -1.59 1.03 -18.19
N LEU A 550 -2.07 1.98 -18.99
CA LEU A 550 -3.38 1.93 -19.63
C LEU A 550 -3.22 1.88 -21.16
N THR A 551 -3.59 0.78 -21.79
CA THR A 551 -3.52 0.60 -23.25
C THR A 551 -4.92 0.46 -23.84
N ASN A 552 -5.35 1.45 -24.62
CA ASN A 552 -6.65 1.41 -25.29
C ASN A 552 -6.55 1.81 -26.77
N GLU A 553 -6.29 0.83 -27.62
CA GLU A 553 -6.24 1.02 -29.08
C GLU A 553 -7.59 0.81 -29.76
N THR A 554 -8.65 0.51 -29.00
CA THR A 554 -10.00 0.23 -29.51
C THR A 554 -10.82 1.51 -29.74
N ASN A 555 -12.08 1.38 -30.19
CA ASN A 555 -13.01 2.52 -30.34
C ASN A 555 -13.81 2.82 -29.06
N PHE A 556 -13.62 2.06 -27.99
CA PHE A 556 -14.32 2.22 -26.71
C PHE A 556 -13.55 3.17 -25.79
N ALA A 557 -14.25 3.73 -24.80
CA ALA A 557 -13.70 4.69 -23.86
C ALA A 557 -13.35 4.05 -22.50
N THR A 558 -12.30 4.57 -21.87
CA THR A 558 -12.11 4.54 -20.43
C THR A 558 -12.87 5.73 -19.84
N VAL A 559 -14.01 5.44 -19.21
CA VAL A 559 -14.90 6.41 -18.59
C VAL A 559 -14.63 6.46 -17.10
N ILE A 560 -14.27 7.64 -16.61
CA ILE A 560 -14.08 7.95 -15.20
C ILE A 560 -15.28 8.80 -14.77
N PRO A 561 -16.36 8.17 -14.27
CA PRO A 561 -17.56 8.90 -13.89
C PRO A 561 -17.29 9.85 -12.71
N THR A 562 -18.28 10.67 -12.36
CA THR A 562 -18.24 11.50 -11.15
C THR A 562 -17.90 10.67 -9.92
N GLU A 563 -17.13 11.23 -9.00
CA GLU A 563 -16.69 10.60 -7.74
C GLU A 563 -15.80 9.35 -7.89
N ALA A 564 -15.51 8.90 -9.11
CA ALA A 564 -14.54 7.85 -9.38
C ALA A 564 -13.12 8.42 -9.55
N SER A 565 -12.11 7.59 -9.28
CA SER A 565 -10.72 7.96 -9.45
C SER A 565 -9.90 6.83 -10.06
N LEU A 566 -9.11 7.16 -11.07
CA LEU A 566 -8.13 6.29 -11.71
C LEU A 566 -6.76 6.94 -11.66
N THR A 567 -5.79 6.25 -11.06
CA THR A 567 -4.38 6.61 -11.06
C THR A 567 -3.60 5.64 -11.93
N VAL A 568 -2.93 6.15 -12.97
CA VAL A 568 -2.06 5.41 -13.87
C VAL A 568 -0.61 5.76 -13.52
N ARG A 569 0.16 4.76 -13.07
CA ARG A 569 1.58 4.94 -12.70
C ARG A 569 2.53 4.80 -13.89
N GLY A 570 2.10 4.10 -14.93
CA GLY A 570 2.81 3.88 -16.19
C GLY A 570 2.23 4.70 -17.36
N ASN A 571 2.47 4.22 -18.58
CA ASN A 571 2.11 4.92 -19.81
C ASN A 571 0.63 4.82 -20.13
N ILE A 572 0.10 5.86 -20.77
CA ILE A 572 -1.26 5.86 -21.35
C ILE A 572 -1.13 5.79 -22.87
N VAL A 573 -1.47 4.65 -23.44
CA VAL A 573 -1.36 4.35 -24.88
C VAL A 573 -2.75 4.34 -25.52
N GLY A 574 -2.83 4.84 -26.75
CA GLY A 574 -4.06 4.85 -27.54
C GLY A 574 -4.82 6.18 -27.52
N SER A 575 -4.42 7.14 -26.69
CA SER A 575 -4.97 8.52 -26.66
C SER A 575 -3.98 9.60 -27.09
N GLY A 576 -3.10 9.25 -28.05
CA GLY A 576 -1.96 10.08 -28.49
C GLY A 576 -2.29 11.34 -29.28
N THR A 577 -3.51 11.46 -29.80
CA THR A 577 -3.91 12.46 -30.80
C THR A 577 -5.32 13.00 -30.55
N ALA A 578 -5.63 14.18 -31.08
CA ALA A 578 -6.89 14.87 -30.83
C ALA A 578 -8.14 14.09 -31.30
N ASP A 579 -8.05 13.33 -32.38
CA ASP A 579 -9.13 12.47 -32.89
C ASP A 579 -9.45 11.29 -31.94
N LYS A 580 -8.48 10.89 -31.10
CA LYS A 580 -8.62 9.80 -30.11
C LYS A 580 -9.04 10.29 -28.73
N ALA A 581 -9.31 11.59 -28.56
CA ALA A 581 -9.67 12.18 -27.27
C ALA A 581 -11.02 11.69 -26.69
N HIS A 582 -11.83 10.97 -27.48
CA HIS A 582 -13.04 10.31 -27.01
C HIS A 582 -12.76 9.03 -26.20
N LYS A 583 -11.52 8.51 -26.22
CA LYS A 583 -11.14 7.27 -25.52
C LYS A 583 -10.90 7.45 -24.03
N ILE A 584 -10.75 8.68 -23.56
CA ILE A 584 -10.64 9.02 -22.14
C ILE A 584 -11.71 10.04 -21.84
N VAL A 585 -12.66 9.69 -20.98
CA VAL A 585 -13.78 10.57 -20.63
C VAL A 585 -13.82 10.77 -19.11
N VAL A 586 -13.65 12.01 -18.67
CA VAL A 586 -13.77 12.39 -17.26
C VAL A 586 -15.13 13.06 -17.05
N GLY A 587 -15.99 12.41 -16.28
CA GLY A 587 -17.39 12.79 -16.09
C GLY A 587 -17.63 13.92 -15.10
N ALA A 588 -18.72 14.66 -15.30
CA ALA A 588 -19.22 15.67 -14.38
C ALA A 588 -20.75 15.59 -14.27
N GLU A 589 -21.27 15.94 -13.10
CA GLU A 589 -22.70 15.88 -12.78
C GLU A 589 -23.04 17.00 -11.81
N ALA A 590 -24.32 17.39 -11.80
CA ALA A 590 -24.84 18.34 -10.85
C ALA A 590 -24.57 17.88 -9.40
N GLY A 591 -23.65 18.58 -8.75
CA GLY A 591 -23.44 18.47 -7.32
C GLY A 591 -22.49 17.41 -6.83
N LYS A 592 -21.85 16.69 -7.75
CA LYS A 592 -20.85 15.67 -7.43
C LYS A 592 -19.45 16.15 -7.76
N ALA A 593 -18.46 15.56 -7.12
CA ALA A 593 -17.07 15.73 -7.52
C ALA A 593 -16.87 15.18 -8.94
N ASN A 594 -16.09 15.89 -9.75
CA ASN A 594 -15.72 15.39 -11.08
C ASN A 594 -14.94 14.08 -10.96
N GLY A 595 -15.02 13.24 -11.99
CA GLY A 595 -14.13 12.10 -12.11
C GLY A 595 -12.66 12.54 -12.05
N THR A 596 -11.77 11.66 -11.62
CA THR A 596 -10.35 11.97 -11.45
C THR A 596 -9.47 11.03 -12.27
N LEU A 597 -8.73 11.58 -13.24
CA LEU A 597 -7.58 10.91 -13.85
C LEU A 597 -6.29 11.48 -13.27
N ILE A 598 -5.43 10.61 -12.73
CA ILE A 598 -4.06 10.94 -12.35
C ILE A 598 -3.11 10.10 -13.20
N ALA A 599 -2.10 10.71 -13.84
CA ALA A 599 -1.11 10.01 -14.66
C ALA A 599 0.30 10.44 -14.23
N THR A 600 0.94 9.69 -13.33
CA THR A 600 2.18 10.16 -12.66
C THR A 600 3.39 10.23 -13.60
N THR A 601 3.40 9.44 -14.67
CA THR A 601 4.38 9.53 -15.77
C THR A 601 3.83 10.26 -17.00
N GLY A 602 2.64 10.87 -16.89
CA GLY A 602 1.97 11.56 -17.99
C GLY A 602 2.71 12.82 -18.45
N CYS A 603 3.62 13.38 -17.65
CA CYS A 603 4.42 14.52 -18.08
C CYS A 603 5.36 14.12 -19.23
N GLY A 604 5.26 14.83 -20.36
CA GLY A 604 5.97 14.49 -21.60
C GLY A 604 5.20 13.56 -22.55
N GLN A 605 4.13 12.92 -22.08
CA GLN A 605 3.23 12.14 -22.96
C GLN A 605 2.20 13.06 -23.62
N ASN A 606 1.85 12.76 -24.87
CA ASN A 606 0.70 13.37 -25.53
C ASN A 606 -0.54 12.57 -25.16
N ILE A 607 -1.28 13.01 -24.15
CA ILE A 607 -2.52 12.34 -23.73
C ILE A 607 -3.68 13.29 -23.99
N TYR A 608 -4.56 12.90 -24.89
CA TYR A 608 -5.78 13.62 -25.20
C TYR A 608 -6.97 13.00 -24.46
N GLY A 609 -7.98 13.80 -24.15
CA GLY A 609 -9.17 13.32 -23.46
C GLY A 609 -10.31 14.32 -23.55
N THR A 610 -11.47 13.91 -23.07
CA THR A 610 -12.66 14.74 -22.94
C THR A 610 -13.01 14.88 -21.47
N VAL A 611 -13.00 16.11 -20.96
CA VAL A 611 -13.35 16.41 -19.58
C VAL A 611 -14.64 17.21 -19.58
N GLN A 612 -15.61 16.75 -18.79
CA GLN A 612 -16.92 17.37 -18.70
C GLN A 612 -16.94 18.48 -17.65
N LEU A 613 -17.47 19.65 -18.01
CA LEU A 613 -17.78 20.72 -17.08
C LEU A 613 -19.29 20.82 -16.91
N TYR A 614 -19.81 20.56 -15.71
CA TYR A 614 -21.18 20.95 -15.39
C TYR A 614 -21.23 22.45 -15.09
N ALA A 615 -21.65 23.25 -16.07
CA ALA A 615 -21.73 24.69 -15.94
C ALA A 615 -23.01 25.10 -15.21
N LYS A 616 -22.83 25.76 -14.07
CA LYS A 616 -23.86 26.22 -13.12
C LYS A 616 -24.15 27.73 -13.24
N GLY A 617 -23.34 28.49 -13.99
CA GLY A 617 -23.56 29.93 -14.19
C GLY A 617 -24.81 30.22 -15.03
N LEU A 618 -25.78 30.92 -14.47
CA LEU A 618 -27.10 31.10 -15.06
C LEU A 618 -27.49 32.57 -15.19
N LYS A 619 -28.16 32.92 -16.28
CA LYS A 619 -28.87 34.19 -16.39
C LYS A 619 -30.06 34.22 -15.44
N GLY A 620 -30.05 35.16 -14.51
CA GLY A 620 -31.12 35.42 -13.56
C GLY A 620 -31.86 36.72 -13.86
N GLU A 621 -32.66 37.16 -12.90
CA GLU A 621 -33.36 38.44 -12.98
C GLU A 621 -32.38 39.62 -12.97
N GLU A 622 -32.76 40.68 -13.68
CA GLU A 622 -31.99 41.92 -13.75
C GLU A 622 -32.06 42.66 -12.41
N GLN A 623 -30.89 42.96 -11.84
CA GLN A 623 -30.75 43.66 -10.56
C GLN A 623 -29.83 44.86 -10.70
N THR A 624 -30.11 45.93 -9.95
CA THR A 624 -29.36 47.19 -10.00
C THR A 624 -28.56 47.39 -8.71
N TRP A 625 -27.29 47.76 -8.86
CA TRP A 625 -26.36 48.11 -7.80
C TRP A 625 -25.99 49.59 -7.90
N ILE A 626 -25.85 50.29 -6.77
CA ILE A 626 -25.30 51.66 -6.74
C ILE A 626 -23.89 51.58 -6.16
N ASP A 627 -22.92 52.14 -6.88
CA ASP A 627 -21.55 52.22 -6.40
C ASP A 627 -21.44 53.15 -5.20
N ASN A 628 -21.21 52.59 -4.01
CA ASN A 628 -21.06 53.35 -2.78
C ASN A 628 -19.62 53.30 -2.24
N ILE A 629 -18.66 52.77 -3.01
CA ILE A 629 -17.28 52.64 -2.56
C ILE A 629 -16.68 54.04 -2.40
N GLU A 630 -16.18 54.33 -1.20
CA GLU A 630 -15.51 55.59 -0.91
C GLU A 630 -14.25 55.72 -1.77
N GLY A 631 -14.07 56.87 -2.41
CA GLY A 631 -12.97 57.09 -3.35
C GLY A 631 -13.16 56.45 -4.74
N SER A 632 -14.31 55.85 -5.06
CA SER A 632 -14.62 55.41 -6.43
C SER A 632 -14.94 56.59 -7.37
N PRO A 633 -14.43 56.61 -8.62
CA PRO A 633 -14.81 57.61 -9.62
C PRO A 633 -16.29 57.55 -10.02
N THR A 634 -16.94 56.39 -9.81
CA THR A 634 -18.33 56.14 -10.17
C THR A 634 -19.25 56.14 -8.95
N LYS A 635 -18.80 56.61 -7.78
CA LYS A 635 -19.61 56.70 -6.58
C LYS A 635 -20.95 57.41 -6.85
N GLY A 636 -22.05 56.77 -6.47
CA GLY A 636 -23.43 57.19 -6.68
C GLY A 636 -24.03 56.78 -8.03
N GLN A 637 -23.27 56.15 -8.94
CA GLN A 637 -23.80 55.66 -10.22
C GLN A 637 -24.43 54.27 -10.07
N SER A 638 -25.49 54.03 -10.84
CA SER A 638 -26.18 52.74 -10.88
C SER A 638 -25.66 51.85 -12.01
N PHE A 639 -25.45 50.56 -11.71
CA PHE A 639 -25.04 49.51 -12.63
C PHE A 639 -26.04 48.36 -12.57
N THR A 640 -26.26 47.68 -13.69
CA THR A 640 -27.29 46.64 -13.78
C THR A 640 -26.69 45.34 -14.28
N SER A 641 -27.06 44.21 -13.65
CA SER A 641 -26.58 42.87 -14.01
C SER A 641 -27.68 41.82 -13.87
N SER A 642 -27.73 40.91 -14.85
CA SER A 642 -28.67 39.79 -14.91
C SER A 642 -28.00 38.42 -14.95
N HIS A 643 -26.67 38.31 -14.80
CA HIS A 643 -25.96 37.03 -14.97
C HIS A 643 -25.28 36.57 -13.68
N HIS A 644 -25.47 35.31 -13.30
CA HIS A 644 -24.65 34.63 -12.30
C HIS A 644 -23.44 33.97 -12.99
N TRP A 645 -22.26 34.31 -12.52
CA TRP A 645 -21.00 33.87 -13.09
C TRP A 645 -20.44 32.70 -12.31
N GLN A 646 -20.14 31.59 -12.99
CA GLN A 646 -19.32 30.51 -12.44
C GLN A 646 -17.89 30.70 -12.90
N TYR A 647 -16.94 30.49 -12.00
CA TYR A 647 -15.52 30.67 -12.27
C TYR A 647 -14.84 29.33 -12.42
N PHE A 648 -14.07 29.16 -13.48
CA PHE A 648 -13.55 27.85 -13.86
C PHE A 648 -12.21 27.91 -14.60
N GLY A 649 -11.54 26.74 -14.65
CA GLY A 649 -10.33 26.49 -15.44
C GLY A 649 -10.58 25.58 -16.65
N ILE A 650 -9.67 25.62 -17.61
CA ILE A 650 -9.72 24.77 -18.82
C ILE A 650 -8.86 23.51 -18.59
N PRO A 651 -9.42 22.30 -18.61
CA PRO A 651 -8.67 21.08 -18.26
C PRO A 651 -7.70 20.59 -19.36
N VAL A 652 -7.65 21.30 -20.50
CA VAL A 652 -6.82 20.99 -21.67
C VAL A 652 -5.89 22.17 -21.98
N ASP A 653 -4.76 21.93 -22.67
CA ASP A 653 -3.76 22.97 -23.01
C ASP A 653 -4.41 24.26 -23.53
N SER A 654 -5.30 24.13 -24.51
CA SER A 654 -6.16 25.22 -24.99
C SER A 654 -7.40 24.71 -25.73
N ILE A 655 -8.42 25.56 -25.82
CA ILE A 655 -9.65 25.28 -26.57
C ILE A 655 -10.26 26.58 -27.14
N ILE A 656 -10.88 26.50 -28.31
CA ILE A 656 -11.59 27.64 -28.91
C ILE A 656 -12.99 27.75 -28.31
N ALA A 657 -13.44 28.98 -28.02
CA ALA A 657 -14.74 29.25 -27.42
C ALA A 657 -15.93 28.61 -28.17
N LYS A 658 -16.00 28.74 -29.50
CA LYS A 658 -17.01 28.09 -30.34
C LYS A 658 -16.35 26.97 -31.18
N PRO A 659 -16.93 25.75 -31.26
CA PRO A 659 -18.27 25.36 -30.79
C PRO A 659 -18.38 24.91 -29.33
N THR A 660 -17.26 24.76 -28.61
CA THR A 660 -17.22 24.12 -27.28
C THR A 660 -18.21 24.70 -26.29
N PHE A 661 -18.24 26.02 -26.12
CA PHE A 661 -19.11 26.74 -25.19
C PHE A 661 -20.27 27.44 -25.91
N SER A 662 -20.83 26.81 -26.95
CA SER A 662 -21.92 27.40 -27.72
C SER A 662 -23.15 27.71 -26.82
N GLY A 663 -23.60 28.96 -26.89
CA GLY A 663 -24.69 29.49 -26.05
C GLY A 663 -24.26 30.05 -24.69
N ALA A 664 -22.95 30.01 -24.36
CA ALA A 664 -22.42 30.66 -23.18
C ALA A 664 -21.89 32.07 -23.48
N THR A 665 -21.91 32.93 -22.46
CA THR A 665 -21.07 34.12 -22.42
C THR A 665 -19.86 33.84 -21.54
N LEU A 666 -18.67 34.19 -22.04
CA LEU A 666 -17.39 33.90 -21.40
C LEU A 666 -16.61 35.20 -21.15
N TYR A 667 -15.95 35.27 -20.00
CA TYR A 667 -14.95 36.29 -19.73
C TYR A 667 -13.65 35.66 -19.21
N MET A 668 -12.53 36.38 -19.39
CA MET A 668 -11.23 36.06 -18.82
C MET A 668 -10.81 37.16 -17.85
N TYR A 669 -10.26 36.79 -16.68
CA TYR A 669 -9.70 37.76 -15.74
C TYR A 669 -8.33 38.24 -16.20
N ASP A 670 -8.04 39.52 -16.00
CA ASP A 670 -6.72 40.10 -16.19
C ASP A 670 -6.50 41.24 -15.18
N GLU A 671 -5.55 41.05 -14.26
CA GLU A 671 -5.19 42.04 -13.23
C GLU A 671 -4.66 43.34 -13.84
N THR A 672 -3.98 43.26 -14.99
CA THR A 672 -3.33 44.39 -15.66
C THR A 672 -4.29 45.23 -16.51
N TYR A 673 -5.53 44.77 -16.65
CA TYR A 673 -6.57 45.44 -17.41
C TYR A 673 -7.59 46.09 -16.49
N ASN A 674 -8.17 47.23 -16.88
CA ASN A 674 -9.33 47.81 -16.21
C ASN A 674 -10.18 48.65 -17.18
N GLY A 675 -10.47 48.12 -18.36
CA GLY A 675 -11.24 48.83 -19.38
C GLY A 675 -10.56 50.11 -19.87
N ASP A 676 -11.29 51.23 -19.81
CA ASP A 676 -10.81 52.59 -20.11
C ASP A 676 -10.12 53.27 -18.92
N ASN A 677 -9.93 52.55 -17.81
CA ASN A 677 -9.38 53.06 -16.54
C ASN A 677 -10.18 54.20 -15.91
N THR A 678 -11.49 54.30 -16.17
CA THR A 678 -12.34 55.35 -15.56
C THR A 678 -13.35 54.84 -14.53
N GLN A 679 -13.43 53.52 -14.35
CA GLN A 679 -14.38 52.86 -13.45
C GLN A 679 -13.67 51.74 -12.70
N PHE A 680 -14.16 51.39 -11.51
CA PHE A 680 -13.76 50.14 -10.86
C PHE A 680 -14.36 48.94 -11.61
N TYR A 681 -13.89 47.72 -11.32
CA TYR A 681 -14.51 46.46 -11.74
C TYR A 681 -14.45 46.05 -13.23
N LYS A 682 -13.65 46.69 -14.09
CA LYS A 682 -13.48 46.28 -15.51
C LYS A 682 -12.28 45.34 -15.74
N LYS A 683 -12.02 44.42 -14.81
CA LYS A 683 -10.94 43.42 -14.91
C LYS A 683 -11.21 42.27 -15.88
N TRP A 684 -12.46 42.10 -16.30
CA TRP A 684 -12.92 40.96 -17.08
C TRP A 684 -12.97 41.30 -18.58
N HIS A 685 -12.23 40.54 -19.39
CA HIS A 685 -12.26 40.62 -20.86
C HIS A 685 -13.36 39.76 -21.43
N ARG A 686 -14.29 40.34 -22.20
CA ARG A 686 -15.31 39.54 -22.89
C ARG A 686 -14.65 38.74 -24.02
N LEU A 687 -14.85 37.42 -24.00
CA LEU A 687 -14.35 36.55 -25.06
C LEU A 687 -15.34 36.47 -26.23
N ASN A 688 -14.80 36.38 -27.44
CA ASN A 688 -15.57 36.20 -28.68
C ASN A 688 -15.48 34.75 -29.18
N SER A 689 -16.23 34.41 -30.23
CA SER A 689 -16.31 33.04 -30.76
C SER A 689 -14.97 32.41 -31.16
N ASN A 690 -13.97 33.23 -31.52
CA ASN A 690 -12.65 32.79 -31.97
C ASN A 690 -11.59 32.89 -30.86
N SER A 691 -11.97 33.28 -29.65
CA SER A 691 -11.05 33.39 -28.53
C SER A 691 -10.55 32.01 -28.12
N VAL A 692 -9.26 31.93 -27.85
CA VAL A 692 -8.59 30.72 -27.36
C VAL A 692 -8.52 30.82 -25.83
N LEU A 693 -9.09 29.83 -25.15
CA LEU A 693 -8.99 29.70 -23.71
C LEU A 693 -7.87 28.69 -23.40
N GLU A 694 -6.90 29.11 -22.61
CA GLU A 694 -5.71 28.34 -22.23
C GLU A 694 -5.80 27.78 -20.81
N ALA A 695 -5.10 26.67 -20.56
CA ALA A 695 -4.96 26.06 -19.25
C ALA A 695 -4.38 27.04 -18.21
N PHE A 696 -4.83 26.86 -16.96
CA PHE A 696 -4.43 27.56 -15.75
C PHE A 696 -4.77 29.05 -15.69
N LYS A 697 -5.51 29.59 -16.64
CA LYS A 697 -6.10 30.94 -16.53
C LYS A 697 -7.50 30.88 -15.90
N GLY A 698 -7.87 31.95 -15.20
CA GLY A 698 -9.20 32.10 -14.62
C GLY A 698 -10.22 32.64 -15.63
N TYR A 699 -11.29 31.89 -15.86
CA TYR A 699 -12.41 32.30 -16.71
C TYR A 699 -13.70 32.36 -15.90
N SER A 700 -14.68 33.08 -16.43
CA SER A 700 -16.05 33.04 -15.95
C SER A 700 -17.02 32.68 -17.08
N ILE A 701 -18.07 31.93 -16.72
CA ILE A 701 -19.08 31.42 -17.64
C ILE A 701 -20.49 31.68 -17.09
N THR A 702 -21.41 32.03 -17.99
CA THR A 702 -22.85 32.08 -17.75
C THR A 702 -23.61 31.67 -19.00
N GLN A 703 -24.79 31.08 -18.84
CA GLN A 703 -25.69 30.70 -19.93
C GLN A 703 -27.16 30.77 -19.49
N GLU A 704 -28.09 30.48 -20.40
CA GLU A 704 -29.54 30.48 -20.08
C GLU A 704 -29.93 29.31 -19.16
N GLU A 705 -29.35 28.12 -19.35
CA GLU A 705 -29.68 26.90 -18.57
C GLU A 705 -28.43 26.10 -18.20
N ALA A 706 -28.46 25.45 -17.03
CA ALA A 706 -27.33 24.68 -16.52
C ALA A 706 -27.15 23.42 -17.36
N LYS A 707 -25.93 23.18 -17.83
CA LYS A 707 -25.65 22.06 -18.74
C LYS A 707 -24.20 21.63 -18.71
N ILE A 708 -23.94 20.45 -19.24
CA ILE A 708 -22.60 19.89 -19.38
C ILE A 708 -21.97 20.38 -20.69
N TYR A 709 -20.73 20.86 -20.61
CA TYR A 709 -19.87 21.11 -21.76
C TYR A 709 -18.78 20.04 -21.83
N ASN A 710 -18.58 19.43 -23.00
CA ASN A 710 -17.50 18.49 -23.27
C ASN A 710 -16.27 19.28 -23.75
N ILE A 711 -15.22 19.32 -22.93
CA ILE A 711 -13.96 20.02 -23.26
C ILE A 711 -12.95 18.96 -23.69
N THR A 712 -12.66 18.93 -24.99
CA THR A 712 -11.83 17.90 -25.62
C THR A 712 -10.50 18.49 -26.07
N GLY A 713 -9.38 17.85 -25.71
CA GLY A 713 -8.04 18.36 -26.03
C GLY A 713 -6.93 17.61 -25.30
N LYS A 714 -5.70 18.14 -25.37
CA LYS A 714 -4.53 17.57 -24.68
C LYS A 714 -4.61 17.90 -23.18
N LEU A 715 -4.54 16.89 -22.33
CA LEU A 715 -4.65 17.00 -20.87
C LEU A 715 -3.32 17.42 -20.23
N ASN A 716 -3.41 18.02 -19.04
CA ASN A 716 -2.27 18.54 -18.29
C ASN A 716 -1.83 17.56 -17.19
N PHE A 717 -0.57 17.12 -17.21
CA PHE A 717 0.01 16.19 -16.23
C PHE A 717 1.44 16.55 -15.79
N CYS A 718 1.85 17.79 -16.03
CA CYS A 718 3.14 18.32 -15.59
C CYS A 718 2.94 19.39 -14.51
N ASP A 719 3.96 19.60 -13.68
CA ASP A 719 4.05 20.76 -12.79
C ASP A 719 3.78 22.06 -13.57
N LYS A 720 2.99 22.95 -13.00
CA LYS A 720 2.66 24.23 -13.63
C LYS A 720 3.24 25.40 -12.86
N THR A 721 4.01 26.24 -13.54
CA THR A 721 4.37 27.55 -12.99
C THR A 721 3.31 28.59 -13.36
N LEU A 722 2.70 29.20 -12.34
CA LEU A 722 1.81 30.35 -12.49
C LEU A 722 2.61 31.64 -12.28
N THR A 723 2.21 32.69 -13.00
CA THR A 723 2.78 34.04 -12.86
C THR A 723 1.70 34.97 -12.33
N LEU A 724 1.98 35.62 -11.21
CA LEU A 724 1.12 36.59 -10.54
C LEU A 724 1.66 38.00 -10.80
N THR A 725 0.80 38.92 -11.20
CA THR A 725 1.14 40.33 -11.40
C THR A 725 0.63 41.19 -10.26
N ARG A 726 1.34 42.30 -10.03
CA ARG A 726 0.94 43.38 -9.13
C ARG A 726 1.07 44.69 -9.90
N GLN A 727 0.32 44.79 -11.00
CA GLN A 727 0.48 45.80 -12.05
C GLN A 727 -0.83 46.46 -12.47
N ALA A 728 -1.91 46.29 -11.70
CA ALA A 728 -3.20 46.93 -11.95
C ALA A 728 -3.04 48.43 -12.27
N PRO A 729 -3.67 48.93 -13.35
CA PRO A 729 -3.52 50.32 -13.78
C PRO A 729 -4.17 51.28 -12.79
N VAL A 730 -3.73 52.55 -12.82
CA VAL A 730 -4.39 53.62 -12.06
C VAL A 730 -5.78 53.84 -12.61
N VAL A 731 -6.77 53.93 -11.73
CA VAL A 731 -8.13 54.32 -12.10
C VAL A 731 -8.26 55.85 -12.00
N THR A 732 -8.57 56.47 -13.13
CA THR A 732 -8.72 57.92 -13.27
C THR A 732 -9.86 58.42 -12.39
N GLY A 733 -9.55 59.35 -11.48
CA GLY A 733 -10.53 59.94 -10.56
C GLY A 733 -10.71 59.17 -9.25
N ALA A 734 -10.02 58.03 -9.07
CA ALA A 734 -10.07 57.27 -7.83
C ALA A 734 -9.19 57.92 -6.75
N THR A 735 -9.63 57.85 -5.49
CA THR A 735 -8.92 58.39 -4.32
C THR A 735 -8.94 57.38 -3.16
N GLY A 736 -8.14 57.63 -2.12
CA GLY A 736 -8.02 56.73 -0.96
C GLY A 736 -6.72 55.91 -1.01
N ASP A 737 -6.77 54.69 -0.51
CA ASP A 737 -5.62 53.79 -0.47
C ASP A 737 -5.19 53.28 -1.86
N ILE A 738 -4.07 52.57 -1.89
CA ILE A 738 -3.51 52.04 -3.14
C ILE A 738 -4.43 51.02 -3.82
N GLN A 739 -5.26 50.30 -3.06
CA GLN A 739 -6.20 49.31 -3.59
C GLN A 739 -7.37 49.99 -4.30
N ASN A 740 -7.82 51.16 -3.83
CA ASN A 740 -8.80 51.99 -4.53
C ASN A 740 -8.18 52.66 -5.77
N VAL A 741 -7.02 53.30 -5.62
CA VAL A 741 -6.35 53.98 -6.74
C VAL A 741 -5.98 52.99 -7.86
N ARG A 742 -5.72 51.73 -7.51
CA ARG A 742 -5.46 50.62 -8.44
C ARG A 742 -6.35 49.44 -8.11
N TYR A 743 -7.63 49.56 -8.45
CA TYR A 743 -8.63 48.51 -8.21
C TYR A 743 -8.09 47.12 -8.60
N GLY A 744 -8.17 46.16 -7.68
CA GLY A 744 -7.73 44.76 -7.87
C GLY A 744 -6.21 44.54 -7.90
N LEU A 745 -5.40 45.51 -7.48
CA LEU A 745 -3.93 45.39 -7.45
C LEU A 745 -3.50 44.12 -6.69
N GLY A 746 -2.69 43.29 -7.37
CA GLY A 746 -2.13 42.08 -6.76
C GLY A 746 -3.13 40.94 -6.58
N GLN A 747 -4.36 41.03 -7.08
CA GLN A 747 -5.32 39.91 -7.07
C GLN A 747 -5.21 39.15 -8.38
N ASN A 748 -4.87 37.86 -8.34
CA ASN A 748 -4.65 37.06 -9.54
C ASN A 748 -5.55 35.83 -9.52
N LEU A 749 -6.36 35.67 -10.58
CA LEU A 749 -7.31 34.57 -10.70
C LEU A 749 -6.79 33.49 -11.67
N PHE A 750 -6.90 32.25 -11.22
CA PHE A 750 -6.50 31.06 -11.94
C PHE A 750 -7.64 30.03 -11.91
N GLY A 751 -7.49 28.98 -12.71
CA GLY A 751 -8.38 27.82 -12.68
C GLY A 751 -7.57 26.54 -12.57
N ASN A 752 -8.05 25.57 -11.78
CA ASN A 752 -7.40 24.27 -11.73
C ASN A 752 -7.60 23.54 -13.07
N SER A 753 -6.54 23.41 -13.85
CA SER A 753 -6.56 22.77 -15.17
C SER A 753 -6.13 21.31 -15.17
N TYR A 754 -5.95 20.72 -13.99
CA TYR A 754 -5.80 19.27 -13.86
C TYR A 754 -7.16 18.59 -13.79
N THR A 755 -7.23 17.34 -14.25
CA THR A 755 -8.37 16.44 -14.03
C THR A 755 -8.50 16.03 -12.56
N ALA A 756 -7.46 16.22 -11.75
CA ALA A 756 -7.42 15.95 -10.32
C ALA A 756 -7.48 17.25 -9.51
N ALA A 757 -7.71 17.13 -8.19
CA ALA A 757 -7.65 18.27 -7.30
C ALA A 757 -6.20 18.64 -6.97
N ILE A 758 -5.92 19.94 -6.89
CA ILE A 758 -4.63 20.44 -6.38
C ILE A 758 -4.66 20.31 -4.85
N ASP A 759 -3.64 19.69 -4.27
CA ASP A 759 -3.43 19.67 -2.82
C ASP A 759 -2.74 20.96 -2.37
N ILE A 760 -3.49 21.80 -1.64
CA ILE A 760 -3.04 23.09 -1.12
C ILE A 760 -1.82 22.92 -0.20
N ASN A 761 -1.70 21.79 0.53
CA ASN A 761 -0.55 21.53 1.39
C ASN A 761 0.77 21.40 0.62
N GLN A 762 0.73 20.97 -0.64
CA GLN A 762 1.92 20.82 -1.48
C GLN A 762 2.37 22.15 -2.09
N LEU A 763 1.56 23.21 -2.03
CA LEU A 763 1.91 24.51 -2.60
C LEU A 763 3.01 25.19 -1.79
N THR A 764 3.97 25.80 -2.48
CA THR A 764 5.02 26.61 -1.85
C THR A 764 4.84 28.06 -2.23
N PHE A 765 4.52 28.90 -1.24
CA PHE A 765 4.23 30.31 -1.46
C PHE A 765 5.49 31.17 -1.26
N PRO A 766 5.78 32.10 -2.19
CA PRO A 766 6.84 33.08 -1.99
C PRO A 766 6.40 34.16 -0.96
N PRO A 767 7.35 34.85 -0.30
CA PRO A 767 7.05 35.77 0.81
C PRO A 767 6.09 36.92 0.48
N GLU A 768 6.05 37.34 -0.79
CA GLU A 768 5.19 38.43 -1.27
C GLU A 768 3.73 38.00 -1.44
N ILE A 769 3.45 36.70 -1.46
CA ILE A 769 2.13 36.12 -1.68
C ILE A 769 1.57 35.60 -0.37
N GLU A 770 0.29 35.89 -0.13
CA GLU A 770 -0.42 35.32 1.00
C GLU A 770 -0.52 33.80 0.81
N SER A 771 -0.16 33.04 1.85
CA SER A 771 -0.19 31.57 1.86
C SER A 771 -1.61 31.03 2.06
N THR A 772 -2.57 31.64 1.36
CA THR A 772 -4.01 31.39 1.45
C THR A 772 -4.59 31.32 0.05
N VAL A 773 -5.35 30.26 -0.21
CA VAL A 773 -6.10 30.10 -1.45
C VAL A 773 -7.51 30.60 -1.23
N TYR A 774 -7.97 31.49 -2.10
CA TYR A 774 -9.34 32.00 -2.07
C TYR A 774 -10.16 31.29 -3.14
N LEU A 775 -11.07 30.41 -2.73
CA LEU A 775 -11.93 29.69 -3.66
C LEU A 775 -13.14 30.54 -4.05
N TYR A 776 -13.45 30.52 -5.34
CA TYR A 776 -14.49 31.34 -5.94
C TYR A 776 -15.86 30.63 -5.92
N ASN A 777 -16.93 31.29 -5.45
CA ASN A 777 -18.31 30.78 -5.53
C ASN A 777 -19.09 31.40 -6.71
N THR A 778 -20.03 30.69 -7.35
CA THR A 778 -20.82 31.32 -8.45
C THR A 778 -21.62 32.52 -7.91
N GLY A 779 -21.75 33.60 -8.69
CA GLY A 779 -22.63 34.71 -8.31
C GLY A 779 -22.77 35.87 -9.29
N ARG A 780 -23.75 36.75 -9.11
CA ARG A 780 -23.95 37.92 -9.98
C ARG A 780 -22.95 39.00 -9.66
N PHE A 781 -22.65 39.82 -10.66
CA PHE A 781 -21.83 41.01 -10.45
C PHE A 781 -22.35 41.89 -9.30
N HIS A 782 -23.68 42.06 -9.20
CA HIS A 782 -24.31 42.73 -8.05
C HIS A 782 -23.91 42.07 -6.74
N ASP A 783 -24.06 40.75 -6.62
CA ASP A 783 -23.76 40.01 -5.39
C ASP A 783 -22.30 40.20 -4.93
N TRP A 784 -21.38 40.36 -5.89
CA TRP A 784 -19.96 40.69 -5.70
C TRP A 784 -19.69 42.19 -5.43
N ALA A 785 -20.58 43.10 -5.79
CA ALA A 785 -20.37 44.56 -5.78
C ALA A 785 -21.13 45.30 -4.65
N SER A 786 -22.32 44.85 -4.24
CA SER A 786 -23.14 45.50 -3.19
C SER A 786 -22.74 45.07 -1.78
N THR A 787 -21.51 45.31 -1.38
CA THR A 787 -21.21 45.30 0.07
C THR A 787 -21.99 46.44 0.74
N GLY A 788 -23.19 46.15 1.29
CA GLY A 788 -23.84 46.97 2.32
C GLY A 788 -25.28 47.51 2.15
N ILE A 789 -26.10 47.21 1.12
CA ILE A 789 -27.52 47.68 1.10
C ILE A 789 -28.51 46.63 0.55
N LEU A 790 -29.60 46.39 1.30
CA LEU A 790 -30.76 45.53 0.99
C LEU A 790 -31.80 46.24 0.10
N THR A 791 -32.39 45.53 -0.87
CA THR A 791 -33.74 45.82 -1.39
C THR A 791 -34.61 44.58 -1.29
N THR A 792 -35.80 44.74 -0.71
CA THR A 792 -36.73 43.67 -0.30
C THR A 792 -37.35 42.89 -1.48
N GLY A 793 -37.31 41.56 -1.42
CA GLY A 793 -38.24 40.68 -2.16
C GLY A 793 -37.65 39.38 -2.72
N ALA A 794 -38.20 38.25 -2.26
CA ALA A 794 -38.06 36.86 -2.76
C ALA A 794 -37.01 35.92 -2.11
N THR A 795 -37.48 34.68 -1.96
CA THR A 795 -37.03 33.47 -1.24
C THR A 795 -35.52 33.16 -1.13
N PRO A 796 -35.07 32.48 -0.06
CA PRO A 796 -33.66 32.43 0.26
C PRO A 796 -32.90 31.16 -0.18
N GLN A 797 -31.68 31.39 -0.68
CA GLN A 797 -30.63 30.41 -1.00
C GLN A 797 -29.31 30.93 -0.41
N LEU A 798 -28.28 30.08 -0.29
CA LEU A 798 -26.88 30.52 -0.10
C LEU A 798 -26.58 31.67 -1.05
N SER A 799 -26.24 32.87 -0.55
CA SER A 799 -26.04 34.01 -1.44
C SER A 799 -24.79 33.80 -2.30
N ALA A 800 -25.01 33.90 -3.61
CA ALA A 800 -23.97 34.07 -4.60
C ALA A 800 -23.03 35.23 -4.19
N GLY A 801 -21.76 35.22 -4.61
CA GLY A 801 -20.94 36.44 -4.47
C GLY A 801 -19.80 36.47 -3.44
N ASN A 802 -19.36 35.34 -2.85
CA ASN A 802 -18.36 35.33 -1.76
C ASN A 802 -17.09 34.52 -2.06
N TRP A 803 -15.99 34.92 -1.44
CA TRP A 803 -14.75 34.14 -1.38
C TRP A 803 -14.74 33.21 -0.18
N PHE A 804 -14.11 32.05 -0.36
CA PHE A 804 -13.85 31.12 0.72
C PHE A 804 -12.35 31.00 0.96
N ALA A 805 -11.86 31.56 2.06
CA ALA A 805 -10.44 31.54 2.41
C ALA A 805 -10.01 30.15 2.91
N VAL A 806 -8.92 29.62 2.34
CA VAL A 806 -8.31 28.34 2.70
C VAL A 806 -6.80 28.54 2.92
N PRO A 807 -6.39 28.91 4.15
CA PRO A 807 -4.97 29.06 4.49
C PRO A 807 -4.24 27.72 4.42
N LYS A 808 -3.01 27.71 3.90
CA LYS A 808 -2.28 26.48 3.61
C LYS A 808 -2.18 25.52 4.80
N ASN A 809 -1.77 26.01 5.96
CA ASN A 809 -1.54 25.15 7.13
C ASN A 809 -2.85 24.78 7.83
N ALA A 810 -3.92 25.55 7.61
CA ALA A 810 -5.26 25.29 8.12
C ALA A 810 -6.13 24.43 7.16
N SER A 811 -5.70 24.25 5.91
CA SER A 811 -6.47 23.55 4.88
C SER A 811 -6.85 22.09 5.23
N PRO A 812 -6.17 21.35 6.13
CA PRO A 812 -6.64 20.01 6.49
C PRO A 812 -7.98 20.04 7.24
N ALA A 813 -8.23 21.10 8.00
CA ALA A 813 -9.51 21.36 8.66
C ALA A 813 -10.52 22.07 7.75
N ILE A 814 -10.05 22.64 6.63
CA ILE A 814 -10.80 23.54 5.77
C ILE A 814 -10.78 23.02 4.34
N TRP A 815 -11.91 22.45 3.90
CA TRP A 815 -12.10 22.03 2.51
C TRP A 815 -11.15 20.91 2.04
N ASP A 816 -10.67 20.09 2.97
CA ASP A 816 -9.89 18.87 2.73
C ASP A 816 -8.63 19.10 1.88
N ASN A 817 -8.02 20.29 2.01
CA ASN A 817 -6.85 20.73 1.24
C ASN A 817 -7.04 20.85 -0.27
N GLN A 818 -8.26 20.87 -0.79
CA GLN A 818 -8.47 20.70 -2.24
C GLN A 818 -8.74 22.01 -2.97
N ILE A 819 -8.15 22.17 -4.15
CA ILE A 819 -8.73 22.98 -5.23
C ILE A 819 -9.31 21.98 -6.24
N PRO A 820 -10.64 21.76 -6.29
CA PRO A 820 -11.24 20.76 -7.18
C PRO A 820 -10.93 20.99 -8.66
N SER A 821 -11.02 19.94 -9.48
CA SER A 821 -10.81 20.05 -10.93
C SER A 821 -11.70 21.14 -11.53
N MET A 822 -11.09 21.97 -12.37
CA MET A 822 -11.71 23.13 -13.03
C MET A 822 -12.27 24.19 -12.07
N GLN A 823 -12.05 24.12 -10.75
CA GLN A 823 -12.44 25.17 -9.81
C GLN A 823 -11.60 26.44 -10.05
N GLY A 824 -12.27 27.59 -10.12
CA GLY A 824 -11.61 28.91 -10.09
C GLY A 824 -11.12 29.26 -8.69
N PHE A 825 -9.91 29.82 -8.60
CA PHE A 825 -9.31 30.26 -7.34
C PHE A 825 -8.47 31.52 -7.53
N MET A 826 -8.27 32.27 -6.46
CA MET A 826 -7.47 33.48 -6.44
C MET A 826 -6.30 33.34 -5.46
N LEU A 827 -5.19 33.91 -5.88
CA LEU A 827 -4.01 34.14 -5.07
C LEU A 827 -3.77 35.64 -5.05
N LYS A 828 -3.46 36.21 -3.88
CA LYS A 828 -3.18 37.64 -3.75
C LYS A 828 -1.86 37.91 -3.04
N PHE A 829 -1.31 39.08 -3.31
CA PHE A 829 -0.14 39.59 -2.60
C PHE A 829 -0.50 39.96 -1.15
N THR A 830 0.49 39.89 -0.25
CA THR A 830 0.33 40.33 1.15
C THR A 830 0.11 41.83 1.22
N ASP A 831 -0.55 42.31 2.29
CA ASP A 831 -0.82 43.74 2.45
C ASP A 831 0.47 44.58 2.49
N ALA A 832 1.52 44.08 3.14
CA ALA A 832 2.86 44.68 3.11
C ALA A 832 3.44 44.80 1.68
N ALA A 833 3.22 43.79 0.84
CA ALA A 833 3.60 43.87 -0.56
C ALA A 833 2.72 44.88 -1.32
N LEU A 834 1.41 44.96 -1.05
CA LEU A 834 0.50 45.91 -1.71
C LEU A 834 0.85 47.37 -1.38
N GLU A 835 1.19 47.68 -0.13
CA GLU A 835 1.61 49.02 0.32
C GLU A 835 2.81 49.57 -0.46
N ALA A 836 3.71 48.70 -0.92
CA ALA A 836 4.86 49.09 -1.73
C ALA A 836 4.48 49.63 -3.13
N GLY A 837 3.22 49.48 -3.57
CA GLY A 837 2.76 49.87 -4.92
C GLY A 837 3.40 49.03 -6.04
N PRO A 838 2.96 49.13 -7.31
CA PRO A 838 3.20 48.13 -8.36
C PRO A 838 4.61 47.51 -8.42
N GLY A 839 4.68 46.20 -8.67
CA GLY A 839 5.92 45.42 -8.60
C GLY A 839 6.19 44.53 -9.82
N ALA A 840 7.35 43.86 -9.77
CA ALA A 840 7.67 42.79 -10.70
C ALA A 840 6.76 41.57 -10.48
N PRO A 841 6.42 40.80 -11.53
CA PRO A 841 5.68 39.57 -11.38
C PRO A 841 6.40 38.54 -10.50
N VAL A 842 5.63 37.74 -9.77
CA VAL A 842 6.11 36.67 -8.89
C VAL A 842 5.54 35.35 -9.38
N THR A 843 6.30 34.26 -9.24
CA THR A 843 5.88 32.93 -9.71
C THR A 843 5.62 31.97 -8.56
N ILE A 844 4.64 31.08 -8.75
CA ILE A 844 4.37 29.93 -7.87
C ILE A 844 4.31 28.66 -8.72
N THR A 845 4.84 27.55 -8.20
CA THR A 845 4.73 26.24 -8.86
C THR A 845 3.63 25.42 -8.21
N ILE A 846 2.71 24.92 -9.03
CA ILE A 846 1.73 23.90 -8.67
C ILE A 846 2.34 22.54 -9.05
N PRO A 847 2.72 21.71 -8.06
CA PRO A 847 3.27 20.40 -8.34
C PRO A 847 2.18 19.42 -8.78
N TYR A 848 2.52 18.53 -9.70
CA TYR A 848 1.65 17.47 -10.19
C TYR A 848 2.07 16.08 -9.69
N ALA A 849 3.34 15.71 -9.89
CA ALA A 849 3.92 14.44 -9.44
C ALA A 849 5.43 14.58 -9.23
N ALA A 850 6.00 13.84 -8.27
CA ALA A 850 7.44 13.80 -8.03
C ALA A 850 7.90 12.38 -7.69
N ALA A 851 8.97 11.92 -8.35
CA ALA A 851 9.52 10.57 -8.18
C ALA A 851 8.48 9.43 -8.32
N GLY A 852 7.56 9.56 -9.29
CA GLY A 852 6.51 8.57 -9.55
C GLY A 852 5.28 8.67 -8.64
N GLU A 853 5.34 9.48 -7.58
CA GLU A 853 4.23 9.67 -6.64
C GLU A 853 3.43 10.96 -6.96
N PRO A 854 2.09 10.91 -6.93
CA PRO A 854 1.26 12.07 -7.20
C PRO A 854 1.37 13.12 -6.09
N LYS A 855 1.37 14.39 -6.49
CA LYS A 855 1.24 15.58 -5.62
C LYS A 855 -0.14 16.21 -5.70
N VAL A 856 -0.93 15.80 -6.69
CA VAL A 856 -2.38 16.02 -6.75
C VAL A 856 -3.12 14.91 -6.02
N ILE A 857 -4.40 15.15 -5.72
CA ILE A 857 -5.27 14.21 -5.01
C ILE A 857 -6.58 13.98 -5.76
N PRO A 858 -7.28 12.85 -5.55
CA PRO A 858 -8.61 12.63 -6.09
C PRO A 858 -9.58 13.75 -5.73
N ASN A 859 -10.44 14.13 -6.68
CA ASN A 859 -11.50 15.09 -6.41
C ASN A 859 -12.49 14.48 -5.42
N THR A 860 -12.61 15.07 -4.23
CA THR A 860 -13.62 14.68 -3.25
C THR A 860 -14.70 15.75 -3.05
N LYS A 861 -14.52 16.92 -3.69
CA LYS A 861 -15.44 18.05 -3.61
C LYS A 861 -15.94 18.46 -5.00
N PRO A 862 -17.23 18.83 -5.13
CA PRO A 862 -17.72 19.51 -6.32
C PRO A 862 -17.13 20.92 -6.41
N GLN A 863 -17.19 21.52 -7.59
CA GLN A 863 -16.98 22.96 -7.76
C GLN A 863 -18.02 23.75 -6.97
N LEU A 864 -17.58 24.81 -6.29
CA LEU A 864 -18.42 25.68 -5.47
C LEU A 864 -19.52 26.35 -6.30
N ALA A 865 -20.76 26.32 -5.81
CA ALA A 865 -21.90 27.05 -6.37
C ALA A 865 -22.98 27.37 -5.31
N PRO A 866 -23.79 28.45 -5.50
CA PRO A 866 -24.99 28.76 -4.76
C PRO A 866 -26.00 27.61 -4.87
N GLY A 867 -26.66 27.29 -3.75
CA GLY A 867 -27.66 26.23 -3.68
C GLY A 867 -27.14 24.85 -3.25
N GLN A 868 -25.84 24.69 -2.98
CA GLN A 868 -25.28 23.37 -2.61
C GLN A 868 -24.81 23.18 -1.16
N HIS A 869 -25.10 24.09 -0.23
CA HIS A 869 -25.03 23.69 1.18
C HIS A 869 -26.18 22.76 1.61
N GLY A 870 -27.21 22.56 0.77
CA GLY A 870 -28.31 21.62 1.02
C GLY A 870 -27.90 20.14 1.06
N GLN A 871 -26.63 19.83 0.74
CA GLN A 871 -26.01 18.53 0.98
C GLN A 871 -24.54 18.75 1.38
N ARG A 872 -24.27 19.31 2.56
CA ARG A 872 -23.13 18.74 3.29
C ARG A 872 -23.61 17.37 3.75
N VAL A 873 -23.24 16.33 3.00
CA VAL A 873 -23.02 15.02 3.61
C VAL A 873 -22.23 15.35 4.87
N GLY A 874 -22.88 15.23 6.03
CA GLY A 874 -22.18 15.40 7.29
C GLY A 874 -20.97 14.52 7.16
N LYS A 875 -19.77 15.12 7.20
CA LYS A 875 -18.60 14.31 7.47
C LYS A 875 -18.99 13.49 8.68
N THR A 876 -18.84 12.17 8.62
CA THR A 876 -18.99 11.41 9.86
C THR A 876 -18.03 12.01 10.87
N ILE A 877 -18.35 11.93 12.16
CA ILE A 877 -17.46 12.45 13.21
C ILE A 877 -16.01 11.95 12.98
N GLU A 878 -15.86 10.71 12.48
CA GLU A 878 -14.57 10.12 12.08
C GLU A 878 -13.84 10.90 10.98
N GLN A 879 -14.55 11.45 9.99
CA GLN A 879 -13.97 12.26 8.90
C GLN A 879 -13.63 13.71 9.31
N GLU A 880 -14.28 14.24 10.34
CA GLU A 880 -13.92 15.53 10.97
C GLU A 880 -12.74 15.36 11.95
N GLN A 881 -12.67 14.23 12.65
CA GLN A 881 -11.57 13.82 13.52
C GLN A 881 -10.31 13.39 12.75
N ALA A 882 -10.40 13.09 11.46
CA ALA A 882 -9.24 12.77 10.61
C ALA A 882 -8.29 13.98 10.40
N SER A 883 -8.77 15.21 10.62
CA SER A 883 -7.89 16.38 10.60
C SER A 883 -6.93 16.32 11.80
N PRO A 884 -5.63 16.58 11.64
CA PRO A 884 -4.69 16.61 12.77
C PRO A 884 -4.76 17.91 13.59
N LEU A 885 -5.67 18.84 13.26
CA LEU A 885 -5.77 20.15 13.90
C LEU A 885 -6.84 20.19 14.98
N SER A 886 -6.56 20.96 16.03
CA SER A 886 -7.52 21.33 17.08
C SER A 886 -8.33 22.53 16.63
N TYR A 887 -9.62 22.36 16.33
CA TYR A 887 -10.45 23.46 15.84
C TYR A 887 -11.91 23.41 16.32
N LEU A 888 -12.52 24.59 16.39
CA LEU A 888 -13.94 24.81 16.52
C LEU A 888 -14.45 25.47 15.22
N ARG A 889 -15.27 24.74 14.46
CA ARG A 889 -15.98 25.29 13.30
C ARG A 889 -17.35 25.76 13.75
N ILE A 890 -17.70 27.00 13.42
CA ILE A 890 -18.98 27.60 13.75
C ILE A 890 -19.67 27.92 12.44
N ASN A 891 -20.68 27.14 12.09
CA ASN A 891 -21.55 27.43 10.96
C ASN A 891 -22.70 28.32 11.43
N LEU A 892 -22.99 29.38 10.69
CA LEU A 892 -24.17 30.23 10.89
C LEU A 892 -25.18 29.90 9.79
N GLU A 893 -26.42 29.62 10.19
CA GLU A 893 -27.54 29.35 9.28
C GLU A 893 -28.76 30.20 9.65
N SER A 894 -29.53 30.63 8.65
CA SER A 894 -30.84 31.27 8.82
C SER A 894 -31.76 30.91 7.67
N ALA A 895 -32.87 31.62 7.47
CA ALA A 895 -33.64 31.43 6.23
C ALA A 895 -32.76 31.72 5.00
N SER A 896 -32.05 32.86 4.98
CA SER A 896 -31.27 33.39 3.85
C SER A 896 -29.76 33.32 3.94
N THR A 897 -29.23 32.87 5.08
CA THR A 897 -27.78 32.85 5.33
C THR A 897 -27.28 31.43 5.49
N ARG A 898 -26.11 31.17 4.91
CA ARG A 898 -25.20 30.14 5.37
C ARG A 898 -23.79 30.72 5.36
N ASP A 899 -23.08 30.65 6.47
CA ASP A 899 -21.72 31.16 6.63
C ASP A 899 -20.92 30.29 7.60
N ALA A 900 -19.60 30.44 7.64
CA ALA A 900 -18.75 29.70 8.57
C ALA A 900 -17.53 30.50 9.05
N LEU A 901 -17.16 30.21 10.30
CA LEU A 901 -15.96 30.69 10.99
C LEU A 901 -15.17 29.49 11.53
N TRP A 902 -13.85 29.52 11.38
CA TRP A 902 -12.94 28.55 11.98
C TRP A 902 -12.11 29.25 13.06
N LEU A 903 -12.16 28.69 14.28
CA LEU A 903 -11.25 29.02 15.36
C LEU A 903 -10.32 27.84 15.58
N ILE A 904 -9.03 28.03 15.35
CA ILE A 904 -8.02 26.96 15.42
C ILE A 904 -7.10 27.24 16.61
N SER A 905 -6.84 26.21 17.42
CA SER A 905 -5.90 26.28 18.55
C SER A 905 -4.56 25.68 18.12
N ARG A 906 -3.51 26.50 18.07
CA ARG A 906 -2.18 26.06 17.65
C ARG A 906 -1.07 26.79 18.42
N GLU A 907 -0.25 26.04 19.14
CA GLU A 907 0.96 26.60 19.75
C GLU A 907 1.88 27.23 18.70
N GLY A 908 2.36 28.45 18.99
CA GLY A 908 3.25 29.21 18.12
C GLY A 908 2.58 30.19 17.16
N THR A 909 1.24 30.25 17.12
CA THR A 909 0.49 31.32 16.43
C THR A 909 0.03 32.39 17.43
N THR A 910 -0.58 33.46 16.94
CA THR A 910 -0.94 34.68 17.66
C THR A 910 -2.36 35.14 17.33
N ASN A 911 -2.92 36.07 18.09
CA ASN A 911 -4.18 36.76 17.74
C ASN A 911 -3.97 37.90 16.72
N ARG A 912 -3.04 37.71 15.78
CA ARG A 912 -2.73 38.59 14.64
C ARG A 912 -2.67 37.72 13.40
N PHE A 913 -2.65 38.32 12.22
CA PHE A 913 -2.63 37.59 10.96
C PHE A 913 -1.31 36.81 10.78
N ASP A 914 -1.38 35.51 11.01
CA ASP A 914 -0.32 34.54 10.80
C ASP A 914 -0.41 33.96 9.38
N ASN A 915 0.44 34.45 8.48
CA ASN A 915 0.44 34.07 7.06
C ASN A 915 0.55 32.54 6.88
N GLY A 916 -0.50 31.95 6.28
CA GLY A 916 -0.63 30.50 6.07
C GLY A 916 -1.47 29.78 7.11
N TRP A 917 -1.82 30.42 8.22
CA TRP A 917 -2.75 29.91 9.23
C TRP A 917 -4.08 30.66 9.20
N ASP A 918 -4.04 31.98 8.96
CA ASP A 918 -5.21 32.83 8.99
C ASP A 918 -5.73 33.19 7.60
N GLY A 919 -7.02 33.48 7.55
CA GLY A 919 -7.73 33.82 6.34
C GLY A 919 -8.71 34.95 6.61
N TYR A 920 -8.50 36.06 5.91
CA TYR A 920 -9.39 37.21 6.00
C TYR A 920 -10.82 36.83 5.58
N LYS A 921 -11.78 37.41 6.29
CA LYS A 921 -13.16 37.46 5.84
C LYS A 921 -13.23 38.46 4.69
N SER A 922 -13.48 37.97 3.49
CA SER A 922 -13.75 38.83 2.33
C SER A 922 -15.26 38.93 2.12
N PHE A 923 -15.75 40.14 1.94
CA PHE A 923 -17.19 40.42 1.84
C PHE A 923 -17.73 40.35 0.42
N GLY A 924 -18.95 39.84 0.31
CA GLY A 924 -20.00 40.19 -0.65
C GLY A 924 -21.28 40.56 0.12
N THR A 925 -22.33 41.06 -0.55
CA THR A 925 -23.65 41.53 -0.05
C THR A 925 -24.26 40.91 1.24
N PRO A 926 -25.13 41.62 2.00
CA PRO A 926 -25.44 41.32 3.40
C PRO A 926 -26.42 40.15 3.57
N THR A 927 -25.89 38.92 3.50
CA THR A 927 -26.42 37.87 4.38
C THR A 927 -25.97 38.14 5.80
N ALA A 928 -26.57 37.48 6.79
CA ALA A 928 -25.94 37.48 8.09
C ALA A 928 -24.55 36.83 7.96
N TYR A 929 -23.62 37.20 8.81
CA TYR A 929 -22.29 36.59 8.79
C TYR A 929 -21.67 36.61 10.17
N ILE A 930 -20.72 35.71 10.35
CA ILE A 930 -19.98 35.51 11.59
C ILE A 930 -18.49 35.58 11.32
N PHE A 931 -17.78 36.26 12.21
CA PHE A 931 -16.35 36.49 12.10
C PHE A 931 -15.75 36.73 13.48
N THR A 932 -14.43 36.65 13.57
CA THR A 932 -13.69 37.24 14.69
C THR A 932 -12.87 38.43 14.18
N GLU A 933 -12.62 39.38 15.05
CA GLU A 933 -11.91 40.62 14.73
C GLU A 933 -10.63 40.68 15.56
N ASN A 934 -9.52 40.92 14.88
CA ASN A 934 -8.23 41.21 15.50
C ASN A 934 -7.68 42.54 14.97
N GLU A 935 -6.46 42.91 15.36
CA GLU A 935 -5.84 44.17 14.96
C GLU A 935 -5.57 44.28 13.45
N ASP A 936 -5.43 43.16 12.74
CA ASP A 936 -5.16 43.12 11.30
C ASP A 936 -6.45 43.09 10.48
N GLY A 937 -7.59 42.77 11.10
CA GLY A 937 -8.91 42.90 10.50
C GLY A 937 -9.86 41.76 10.86
N LEU A 938 -10.76 41.46 9.91
CA LEU A 938 -11.87 40.55 10.10
C LEU A 938 -11.50 39.18 9.55
N MET A 939 -11.68 38.13 10.35
CA MET A 939 -11.17 36.78 10.07
C MET A 939 -12.31 35.80 9.81
N GLN A 940 -12.17 35.03 8.73
CA GLN A 940 -12.95 33.80 8.47
C GLN A 940 -12.29 32.59 9.13
N VAL A 941 -10.96 32.60 9.16
CA VAL A 941 -10.12 31.58 9.78
C VAL A 941 -9.16 32.32 10.70
N ASN A 942 -9.26 32.04 11.99
CA ASN A 942 -8.41 32.64 13.01
C ASN A 942 -7.73 31.54 13.83
N THR A 943 -6.41 31.59 13.90
CA THR A 943 -5.57 30.59 14.53
C THR A 943 -4.75 31.23 15.62
N ASP A 944 -5.09 30.97 16.87
CA ASP A 944 -4.33 31.48 18.02
C ASP A 944 -3.82 30.31 18.86
N LYS A 945 -2.90 30.59 19.78
CA LYS A 945 -2.43 29.64 20.79
C LYS A 945 -3.60 28.97 21.52
N THR A 946 -4.65 29.73 21.80
CA THR A 946 -5.85 29.25 22.48
C THR A 946 -7.11 29.82 21.83
N ILE A 947 -8.19 29.03 21.81
CA ILE A 947 -9.52 29.53 21.43
C ILE A 947 -10.30 30.08 22.63
N ASP A 948 -9.83 29.86 23.86
CA ASP A 948 -10.41 30.42 25.09
C ASP A 948 -10.28 31.95 25.10
N GLY A 949 -11.41 32.65 25.20
CA GLY A 949 -11.52 34.12 25.10
C GLY A 949 -11.86 34.64 23.71
N SER A 950 -12.02 33.77 22.70
CA SER A 950 -12.32 34.21 21.33
C SER A 950 -13.65 34.94 21.25
N MET A 951 -13.60 36.24 20.96
CA MET A 951 -14.79 37.07 20.73
C MET A 951 -15.27 36.89 19.29
N ILE A 952 -16.56 36.65 19.14
CA ILE A 952 -17.20 36.37 17.86
C ILE A 952 -18.27 37.43 17.63
N SER A 953 -18.10 38.12 16.51
CA SER A 953 -19.02 39.13 16.03
C SER A 953 -20.05 38.51 15.10
N PHE A 954 -21.29 38.98 15.22
CA PHE A 954 -22.40 38.58 14.39
C PHE A 954 -22.99 39.83 13.72
N TYR A 955 -23.13 39.77 12.40
CA TYR A 955 -23.87 40.76 11.64
C TYR A 955 -25.21 40.17 11.24
N ALA A 956 -26.31 40.79 11.67
CA ALA A 956 -27.66 40.34 11.35
C ALA A 956 -28.12 40.88 9.98
N ASN A 957 -28.92 40.11 9.27
CA ASN A 957 -29.64 40.58 8.08
C ASN A 957 -31.15 40.67 8.35
N ALA A 958 -31.96 40.69 7.30
CA ALA A 958 -33.42 40.78 7.41
C ALA A 958 -34.08 39.54 8.04
N ASP A 959 -33.35 38.44 8.23
CA ASP A 959 -33.87 37.29 8.95
C ASP A 959 -33.95 37.57 10.46
N THR A 960 -34.91 36.94 11.12
CA THR A 960 -35.12 37.11 12.57
C THR A 960 -34.62 35.92 13.39
N GLU A 961 -34.45 34.76 12.75
CA GLU A 961 -34.09 33.49 13.39
C GLU A 961 -32.81 32.93 12.78
N TYR A 962 -31.89 32.54 13.65
CA TYR A 962 -30.57 32.07 13.31
C TYR A 962 -30.19 30.84 14.13
N GLU A 963 -29.34 30.01 13.55
CA GLU A 963 -28.78 28.82 14.16
C GLU A 963 -27.25 28.86 14.02
N LEU A 964 -26.55 28.61 15.13
CA LEU A 964 -25.15 28.22 15.10
C LEU A 964 -25.03 26.70 15.24
N THR A 965 -24.32 26.08 14.31
CA THR A 965 -23.83 24.70 14.47
C THR A 965 -22.35 24.75 14.79
N LEU A 966 -22.00 24.40 16.02
CA LEU A 966 -20.64 24.38 16.54
C LEU A 966 -20.11 22.95 16.48
N ILE A 967 -18.97 22.78 15.81
CA ILE A 967 -18.37 21.46 15.57
C ILE A 967 -16.93 21.48 16.06
N LYS A 968 -16.65 20.64 17.06
CA LYS A 968 -15.34 20.48 17.67
C LYS A 968 -14.57 19.34 17.03
N SER A 969 -13.26 19.50 16.89
CA SER A 969 -12.33 18.43 16.52
C SER A 969 -11.00 18.62 17.26
N ASN A 970 -10.52 17.55 17.91
CA ASN A 970 -9.29 17.51 18.70
C ASN A 970 -9.14 18.66 19.72
N LEU A 971 -10.20 18.97 20.47
CA LEU A 971 -10.22 20.06 21.47
C LEU A 971 -10.23 19.53 22.92
N GLU A 972 -9.73 18.32 23.15
CA GLU A 972 -9.77 17.66 24.47
C GLU A 972 -8.92 18.39 25.53
N GLN A 973 -8.00 19.28 25.12
CA GLN A 973 -7.29 20.15 26.06
C GLN A 973 -8.21 21.14 26.80
N TYR A 974 -9.43 21.38 26.29
CA TYR A 974 -10.42 22.25 26.92
C TYR A 974 -11.45 21.42 27.69
N THR A 975 -11.35 21.42 29.01
CA THR A 975 -12.19 20.57 29.88
C THR A 975 -13.58 21.12 30.16
N ASN A 976 -13.85 22.40 29.85
CA ASN A 976 -15.12 23.05 30.16
C ASN A 976 -15.40 24.17 29.15
N LEU A 977 -15.48 23.83 27.86
CA LEU A 977 -15.67 24.80 26.77
C LEU A 977 -17.16 25.19 26.64
N HIS A 978 -17.45 26.48 26.61
CA HIS A 978 -18.80 27.04 26.48
C HIS A 978 -18.84 28.11 25.40
N LEU A 979 -19.96 28.18 24.68
CA LEU A 979 -20.38 29.36 23.92
C LEU A 979 -21.24 30.23 24.83
N HIS A 980 -20.85 31.48 25.04
CA HIS A 980 -21.65 32.45 25.78
C HIS A 980 -22.24 33.48 24.83
N ASP A 981 -23.57 33.64 24.84
CA ASP A 981 -24.28 34.72 24.15
C ASP A 981 -24.42 35.91 25.11
N LEU A 982 -23.70 36.99 24.81
CA LEU A 982 -23.63 38.19 25.65
C LEU A 982 -24.93 39.00 25.62
N ILE A 983 -25.79 38.80 24.60
CA ILE A 983 -27.05 39.54 24.46
C ILE A 983 -28.17 38.81 25.20
N ASN A 984 -28.22 37.49 25.05
CA ASN A 984 -29.22 36.66 25.73
C ASN A 984 -28.78 36.23 27.15
N GLU A 985 -27.54 36.55 27.53
CA GLU A 985 -26.90 36.12 28.79
C GLU A 985 -26.96 34.60 29.02
N THR A 986 -26.91 33.82 27.93
CA THR A 986 -26.96 32.36 27.97
C THR A 986 -25.56 31.76 27.82
N SER A 987 -25.33 30.65 28.51
CA SER A 987 -24.12 29.84 28.41
C SER A 987 -24.51 28.46 27.90
N LEU A 988 -23.92 28.03 26.80
CA LEU A 988 -24.11 26.70 26.23
C LEU A 988 -22.81 25.90 26.35
N ALA A 989 -22.86 24.81 27.10
CA ALA A 989 -21.75 23.87 27.19
C ALA A 989 -21.56 23.16 25.84
N LEU A 990 -20.30 23.07 25.39
CA LEU A 990 -19.92 22.35 24.18
C LEU A 990 -19.45 20.93 24.56
N ASP A 991 -20.36 20.17 25.18
CA ASP A 991 -20.07 18.82 25.72
C ASP A 991 -20.07 17.73 24.63
N SER A 992 -20.71 17.99 23.49
CA SER A 992 -20.80 17.09 22.33
C SER A 992 -19.91 17.57 21.18
N ASP A 993 -19.51 16.66 20.28
CA ASP A 993 -18.70 17.01 19.09
C ASP A 993 -19.42 17.99 18.16
N THR A 994 -20.75 17.88 18.09
CA THR A 994 -21.63 18.84 17.40
C THR A 994 -22.65 19.40 18.38
N THR A 995 -22.76 20.72 18.48
CA THR A 995 -23.70 21.42 19.34
C THR A 995 -24.46 22.49 18.55
N HIS A 996 -25.77 22.62 18.77
CA HIS A 996 -26.63 23.59 18.10
C HIS A 996 -27.07 24.68 19.06
N TYR A 997 -27.06 25.93 18.61
CA TYR A 997 -27.53 27.08 19.38
C TYR A 997 -28.45 27.97 18.52
N TYR A 998 -29.67 28.19 19.00
CA TYR A 998 -30.67 29.01 18.30
C TYR A 998 -30.79 30.37 18.94
N PHE A 999 -30.87 31.41 18.12
CA PHE A 999 -31.00 32.77 18.61
C PHE A 999 -31.76 33.67 17.64
N THR A 1000 -32.26 34.79 18.15
CA THR A 1000 -32.93 35.82 17.35
C THR A 1000 -32.12 37.10 17.31
N ALA A 1001 -32.29 37.87 16.24
CA ALA A 1001 -31.76 39.22 16.11
C ALA A 1001 -32.77 40.09 15.36
N VAL A 1002 -32.97 41.32 15.86
CA VAL A 1002 -34.00 42.26 15.36
C VAL A 1002 -33.39 43.55 14.80
N ASN A 1003 -32.07 43.72 14.91
CA ASN A 1003 -31.34 44.89 14.44
C ASN A 1003 -30.82 44.68 13.02
N ASN A 1004 -31.21 45.56 12.10
CA ASN A 1004 -30.76 45.52 10.71
C ASN A 1004 -29.67 46.60 10.54
N GLY A 1005 -28.39 46.20 10.43
CA GLY A 1005 -27.34 47.08 9.88
C GLY A 1005 -26.04 47.30 10.66
N ASN A 1006 -25.80 46.68 11.83
CA ASN A 1006 -24.53 46.80 12.55
C ASN A 1006 -23.99 45.43 13.00
N ALA A 1007 -22.67 45.26 12.97
CA ALA A 1007 -22.02 44.10 13.57
C ALA A 1007 -22.01 44.22 15.09
N GLU A 1008 -22.43 43.17 15.79
CA GLU A 1008 -22.51 43.11 17.24
C GLU A 1008 -21.50 42.06 17.75
N LYS A 1009 -20.66 42.42 18.73
CA LYS A 1009 -19.83 41.45 19.46
C LYS A 1009 -20.75 40.64 20.37
N ARG A 1010 -21.17 39.48 19.88
CA ARG A 1010 -22.31 38.75 20.47
C ARG A 1010 -21.89 37.51 21.24
N PHE A 1011 -20.94 36.74 20.72
CA PHE A 1011 -20.57 35.47 21.34
C PHE A 1011 -19.13 35.48 21.84
N VAL A 1012 -18.85 34.73 22.90
CA VAL A 1012 -17.48 34.45 23.34
C VAL A 1012 -17.32 32.97 23.68
N ILE A 1013 -16.20 32.38 23.26
CA ILE A 1013 -15.82 31.03 23.64
C ILE A 1013 -15.03 31.09 24.94
N LEU A 1014 -15.44 30.37 25.98
CA LEU A 1014 -14.71 30.30 27.25
C LEU A 1014 -14.51 28.87 27.72
N ASN A 1015 -13.32 28.53 28.20
CA ASN A 1015 -13.03 27.25 28.86
C ASN A 1015 -13.45 27.24 30.36
N ASN A 1016 -14.60 27.86 30.64
CA ASN A 1016 -15.24 27.83 31.94
C ASN A 1016 -16.75 28.15 31.82
N HIS A 1017 -17.57 27.45 32.61
CA HIS A 1017 -19.00 27.73 32.79
C HIS A 1017 -19.30 29.08 33.48
N LYS A 1018 -18.33 29.64 34.24
CA LYS A 1018 -18.51 30.95 34.89
C LYS A 1018 -18.12 32.05 33.92
N LEU A 1019 -19.13 32.63 33.30
CA LEU A 1019 -19.15 34.03 32.90
C LEU A 1019 -18.71 34.88 34.10
N LYS A 1020 -17.53 35.52 34.03
CA LYS A 1020 -17.24 36.65 34.94
C LYS A 1020 -17.92 37.90 34.39
N LEU A 1021 -19.25 37.83 34.34
CA LEU A 1021 -20.13 38.95 34.13
C LEU A 1021 -20.23 39.76 35.42
N LYS A 1022 -20.38 41.08 35.29
CA LYS A 1022 -21.00 41.85 36.37
C LYS A 1022 -22.49 41.53 36.43
N ASN A 1023 -23.15 41.97 37.51
CA ASN A 1023 -24.59 41.82 37.72
C ASN A 1023 -25.48 42.56 36.67
N ASP A 1024 -24.89 43.11 35.60
CA ASP A 1024 -25.57 43.89 34.57
C ASP A 1024 -25.27 43.42 33.13
N GLY A 1025 -24.66 42.24 32.95
CA GLY A 1025 -24.42 41.68 31.61
C GLY A 1025 -23.22 42.28 30.85
N SER A 1026 -22.52 43.27 31.40
CA SER A 1026 -21.32 43.83 30.76
C SER A 1026 -20.04 43.05 31.07
N VAL A 1027 -19.15 42.93 30.07
CA VAL A 1027 -17.76 42.45 30.24
C VAL A 1027 -17.03 43.40 31.19
N ASN A 1028 -16.36 42.92 32.24
CA ASN A 1028 -15.58 43.82 33.12
C ASN A 1028 -14.36 44.34 32.35
N PRO A 1029 -14.29 45.64 32.00
CA PRO A 1029 -13.24 46.17 31.15
C PRO A 1029 -11.88 46.29 31.85
N LEU A 1030 -11.80 45.93 33.15
CA LEU A 1030 -10.61 46.10 33.99
C LEU A 1030 -9.99 44.75 34.32
N SER A 1031 -8.71 44.54 33.96
CA SER A 1031 -7.92 43.37 34.36
C SER A 1031 -6.46 43.72 34.61
N ALA A 1032 -5.74 42.88 35.39
CA ALA A 1032 -4.31 43.04 35.61
C ALA A 1032 -3.61 41.69 35.80
N TYR A 1033 -2.34 41.58 35.41
CA TYR A 1033 -1.50 40.41 35.65
C TYR A 1033 -0.01 40.79 35.70
N LEU A 1034 0.82 39.93 36.29
CA LEU A 1034 2.24 40.18 36.46
C LEU A 1034 3.06 39.43 35.40
N LYS A 1035 3.94 40.16 34.70
CA LYS A 1035 4.86 39.67 33.68
C LYS A 1035 6.30 39.75 34.20
N ASP A 1036 7.09 38.71 33.93
CA ASP A 1036 8.50 38.58 34.36
C ASP A 1036 8.74 38.82 35.87
N ASP A 1037 7.75 38.46 36.70
CA ASP A 1037 7.72 38.60 38.17
C ASP A 1037 7.90 40.02 38.73
N ASN A 1038 8.03 41.07 37.90
CA ASN A 1038 8.12 42.46 38.36
C ASN A 1038 7.28 43.45 37.55
N LEU A 1039 6.92 43.17 36.30
CA LEU A 1039 6.20 44.14 35.47
C LEU A 1039 4.69 43.90 35.58
N LEU A 1040 3.94 44.82 36.19
CA LEU A 1040 2.49 44.72 36.31
C LEU A 1040 1.82 45.31 35.07
N THR A 1041 1.14 44.46 34.31
CA THR A 1041 0.38 44.82 33.12
C THR A 1041 -1.10 44.95 33.49
N ILE A 1042 -1.71 46.07 33.14
CA ILE A 1042 -3.05 46.45 33.56
C ILE A 1042 -3.82 46.87 32.31
N ASN A 1043 -4.96 46.25 32.07
CA ASN A 1043 -5.82 46.57 30.95
C ASN A 1043 -7.03 47.35 31.47
N ASN A 1044 -7.16 48.59 31.01
CA ASN A 1044 -8.37 49.38 31.16
C ASN A 1044 -9.04 49.56 29.79
N LEU A 1045 -9.84 48.57 29.40
CA LEU A 1045 -10.60 48.56 28.15
C LEU A 1045 -11.93 49.34 28.29
N SER A 1046 -12.00 50.26 29.26
CA SER A 1046 -13.15 51.14 29.41
C SER A 1046 -12.86 52.48 28.72
N GLU A 1047 -13.91 53.21 28.38
CA GLU A 1047 -13.79 54.52 27.72
C GLU A 1047 -13.31 55.63 28.69
N LYS A 1048 -13.04 55.31 29.96
CA LYS A 1048 -12.69 56.30 30.99
C LYS A 1048 -11.42 55.93 31.75
N GLU A 1049 -10.61 56.95 32.02
CA GLU A 1049 -9.41 56.78 32.83
C GLU A 1049 -9.79 56.48 34.29
N GLY A 1050 -8.91 55.79 35.00
CA GLY A 1050 -9.12 55.35 36.36
C GLY A 1050 -7.88 55.42 37.24
N ARG A 1051 -7.85 54.56 38.25
CA ARG A 1051 -6.79 54.49 39.24
C ARG A 1051 -6.45 53.05 39.58
N ILE A 1052 -5.17 52.75 39.63
CA ILE A 1052 -4.63 51.50 40.16
C ILE A 1052 -4.19 51.74 41.59
N THR A 1053 -4.45 50.78 42.48
CA THR A 1053 -3.97 50.82 43.87
C THR A 1053 -3.51 49.44 44.32
N ILE A 1054 -2.26 49.29 44.74
CA ILE A 1054 -1.72 48.03 45.24
C ILE A 1054 -1.72 48.03 46.77
N TYR A 1055 -2.18 46.94 47.37
CA TYR A 1055 -2.23 46.69 48.80
C TYR A 1055 -1.36 45.48 49.18
N SER A 1056 -0.81 45.52 50.38
CA SER A 1056 -0.27 44.33 51.05
C SER A 1056 -1.40 43.37 51.47
N THR A 1057 -1.07 42.11 51.78
CA THR A 1057 -2.05 41.13 52.28
C THR A 1057 -2.67 41.50 53.63
N THR A 1058 -2.07 42.42 54.38
CA THR A 1058 -2.64 42.99 55.61
C THR A 1058 -3.57 44.18 55.34
N GLY A 1059 -3.77 44.56 54.07
CA GLY A 1059 -4.69 45.63 53.65
C GLY A 1059 -4.08 47.03 53.62
N SER A 1060 -2.79 47.19 53.94
CA SER A 1060 -2.12 48.49 53.86
C SER A 1060 -1.84 48.86 52.40
N MET A 1061 -2.20 50.08 51.99
CA MET A 1061 -1.95 50.62 50.65
C MET A 1061 -0.45 50.84 50.45
N LEU A 1062 0.12 50.28 49.40
CA LEU A 1062 1.53 50.36 49.05
C LEU A 1062 1.80 51.37 47.93
N PHE A 1063 0.94 51.40 46.92
CA PHE A 1063 1.13 52.22 45.73
C PHE A 1063 -0.19 52.60 45.10
N SER A 1064 -0.29 53.79 44.49
CA SER A 1064 -1.43 54.14 43.65
C SER A 1064 -1.05 55.11 42.54
N GLN A 1065 -1.59 54.89 41.35
CA GLN A 1065 -1.31 55.70 40.17
C GLN A 1065 -2.55 55.83 39.29
N HIS A 1066 -2.55 56.89 38.48
CA HIS A 1066 -3.48 57.07 37.38
C HIS A 1066 -3.39 55.92 36.36
N MET A 1067 -4.55 55.48 35.86
CA MET A 1067 -4.72 54.40 34.90
C MET A 1067 -5.37 54.96 33.63
N PRO A 1068 -4.64 55.18 32.53
CA PRO A 1068 -5.24 55.64 31.28
C PRO A 1068 -6.22 54.61 30.69
N THR A 1069 -6.97 54.99 29.64
CA THR A 1069 -7.86 54.11 28.86
C THR A 1069 -7.08 53.27 27.86
N ASP A 1070 -6.15 52.46 28.35
CA ASP A 1070 -5.32 51.57 27.54
C ASP A 1070 -4.64 50.51 28.43
N ILE A 1071 -3.79 49.69 27.83
CA ILE A 1071 -2.87 48.82 28.53
C ILE A 1071 -1.74 49.66 29.14
N THR A 1072 -1.64 49.61 30.46
CA THR A 1072 -0.57 50.26 31.23
C THR A 1072 0.36 49.20 31.80
N GLU A 1073 1.64 49.27 31.45
CA GLU A 1073 2.68 48.45 32.07
C GLU A 1073 3.47 49.28 33.10
N MET A 1074 3.63 48.71 34.30
CA MET A 1074 4.29 49.39 35.40
C MET A 1074 5.26 48.45 36.13
N PRO A 1075 6.56 48.77 36.16
CA PRO A 1075 7.52 47.97 36.90
C PRO A 1075 7.28 48.10 38.41
N LEU A 1076 7.20 46.96 39.10
CA LEU A 1076 6.99 46.85 40.53
C LEU A 1076 8.32 46.58 41.22
N ASN A 1077 8.74 47.54 42.05
CA ASN A 1077 9.87 47.36 42.94
C ASN A 1077 9.38 46.94 44.33
N LEU A 1078 8.71 45.79 44.39
CA LEU A 1078 8.14 45.22 45.61
C LEU A 1078 8.94 43.98 46.05
N PRO A 1079 9.14 43.73 47.35
CA PRO A 1079 9.75 42.49 47.83
C PRO A 1079 8.96 41.25 47.40
N LYS A 1080 9.62 40.10 47.32
CA LYS A 1080 8.99 38.80 47.05
C LYS A 1080 7.84 38.55 48.03
N GLY A 1081 6.65 38.31 47.52
CA GLY A 1081 5.43 38.25 48.33
C GLY A 1081 4.15 38.33 47.51
N ILE A 1082 3.02 38.28 48.23
CA ILE A 1082 1.68 38.35 47.64
C ILE A 1082 1.14 39.78 47.83
N TYR A 1083 0.50 40.32 46.79
CA TYR A 1083 -0.11 41.64 46.82
C TYR A 1083 -1.49 41.62 46.17
N LEU A 1084 -2.32 42.62 46.51
CA LEU A 1084 -3.65 42.81 45.95
C LEU A 1084 -3.69 44.11 45.15
N VAL A 1085 -4.01 44.03 43.86
CA VAL A 1085 -4.14 45.15 42.93
C VAL A 1085 -5.61 45.49 42.78
N ASN A 1086 -5.96 46.73 43.10
CA ASN A 1086 -7.29 47.30 42.92
C ASN A 1086 -7.29 48.21 41.70
N LEU A 1087 -8.09 47.87 40.69
CA LEU A 1087 -8.34 48.69 39.52
C LEU A 1087 -9.67 49.38 39.71
N GLN A 1088 -9.72 50.70 39.58
CA GLN A 1088 -10.93 51.47 39.81
C GLN A 1088 -11.10 52.54 38.73
N VAL A 1089 -12.18 52.42 37.96
CA VAL A 1089 -12.70 53.46 37.06
C VAL A 1089 -14.05 53.91 37.62
N GLU A 1090 -14.49 55.12 37.28
CA GLU A 1090 -15.82 55.61 37.68
C GLU A 1090 -16.91 54.58 37.35
N GLY A 1091 -17.54 54.01 38.40
CA GLY A 1091 -18.57 52.97 38.28
C GLY A 1091 -18.07 51.51 38.26
N ASN A 1092 -16.78 51.25 38.07
CA ASN A 1092 -16.21 49.91 37.88
C ASN A 1092 -15.00 49.64 38.78
N ARG A 1093 -14.98 48.50 39.48
CA ARG A 1093 -13.88 48.11 40.37
C ARG A 1093 -13.53 46.63 40.23
N GLU A 1094 -12.24 46.31 40.11
CA GLU A 1094 -11.72 44.94 40.08
C GLU A 1094 -10.56 44.76 41.06
N MET A 1095 -10.53 43.63 41.77
CA MET A 1095 -9.47 43.28 42.71
C MET A 1095 -8.74 42.02 42.23
N VAL A 1096 -7.46 42.14 41.92
CA VAL A 1096 -6.62 41.06 41.40
C VAL A 1096 -5.49 40.72 42.39
N LYS A 1097 -5.24 39.43 42.61
CA LYS A 1097 -4.11 38.96 43.42
C LYS A 1097 -2.90 38.71 42.53
N ILE A 1098 -1.75 39.27 42.89
CA ILE A 1098 -0.46 39.04 42.21
C ILE A 1098 0.57 38.44 43.18
N VAL A 1099 1.54 37.70 42.64
CA VAL A 1099 2.63 37.08 43.41
C VAL A 1099 3.96 37.49 42.76
N VAL A 1100 4.75 38.26 43.49
CA VAL A 1100 6.11 38.67 43.10
C VAL A 1100 7.08 37.61 43.64
N ARG A 1101 7.82 36.92 42.77
CA ARG A 1101 8.55 35.69 43.13
C ARG A 1101 10.02 35.84 43.44
#